data_AF-A0A1R3HYR1-F1
#
_entry.id   AF-A0A1R3HYR1-F1
#
_cell.length_a   1.000
_cell.length_b   1.000
_cell.length_c   1.000
_cell.angle_alpha   90.00
_cell.angle_beta   90.00
_cell.angle_gamma   90.00
#
_symmetry.space_group_name_H-M   'P 1'
#
loop_
_entity.id
_entity.type
_entity.pdbx_description
1 polymer ?
#
loop_
_entity_poly.entity_id
_entity_poly.type
_entity_poly.pdbx_seq_one_letter_code
_entity_poly.pdbx_strand_id
1 'polypeptide(L)'
;MKSKLFTTKALVKIPRNESVPAVFFFGDSIVDAGMNNDLSTLVKCNFPPYGQDFDGGVPTGRFCNGKVPSDLIAEELALKDIVPAYLDPTLTPEDLITGVTFASGGAGFDPLTAKLVSVISLSEQLNYFKEYIWKLTALVGEDRKNFILAKSLFFVVAGSDDIANTYFVLRAPRKLQYDVPAYTDLMVDSATDFELYDLGARRIGVFSAPPIGCVPSQRTLAGGVERECAEEYNQAARLFNKKLNSVTNSLRTSLPDGRFVYIDVYNPLLQLIQDPPKYGRFEVANKGCCGSGNIEVAVLCNKLSPSTPSVTTQQGCPPHFGLIIAICMVLLWTARLQVVDHSTPLNSPTRFPKFHFHLLEAIDIEVPARNETFAAVIIFGDSIVDTGNNNNNLNTPARCNFPPYGRDFQGGIPTGRFSNGKVPSDFIVEQLGVKEVLPAYLDPSLQPQDLLTGVSFATGGSGYDPLTPKVQSVASLSDQLLQFREYKDKLKEIVGEQGTKSLLAKSLFVVVAGSNDIANTFFNTRIRQMLHYDIATYTDLIVNSASAFIKELHELGARKIGVLNAPPIGCMPSSRIMAGGSAAAKGQECLENYNEAAQLFNSKLYLELDLLNNRLYHTKVVYLDVYTPLLDLVKNHHKYGFEVVDRGCCGTGTVEVSILCNEFDMGTCTNAQRALTLRGEI
;
A
#
# COMPACT_ATOMS: atom_id res chain seq x y z
N MET A 1 -2.81 14.76 44.15
CA MET A 1 -3.49 14.89 42.83
C MET A 1 -2.69 14.06 41.84
N LYS A 2 -3.24 12.95 41.35
CA LYS A 2 -2.55 12.07 40.40
C LYS A 2 -2.75 12.63 39.00
N SER A 3 -1.66 12.89 38.28
CA SER A 3 -1.67 13.25 36.86
C SER A 3 -2.32 12.13 36.07
N LYS A 4 -3.32 12.47 35.26
CA LYS A 4 -3.80 11.57 34.21
C LYS A 4 -2.70 11.53 33.15
N LEU A 5 -1.90 10.47 33.14
CA LEU A 5 -1.13 10.11 31.94
C LEU A 5 -2.14 9.81 30.84
N PHE A 6 -2.15 10.64 29.79
CA PHE A 6 -2.69 10.23 28.50
C PHE A 6 -1.72 9.18 27.95
N THR A 7 -2.10 7.91 28.02
CA THR A 7 -1.38 6.84 27.33
C THR A 7 -1.83 6.81 25.88
N THR A 8 -1.08 7.48 25.00
CA THR A 8 -1.15 7.24 23.55
C THR A 8 -0.75 5.77 23.31
N LYS A 9 -1.67 4.97 22.74
CA LYS A 9 -1.36 3.61 22.31
C LYS A 9 -0.65 3.71 20.96
N ALA A 10 0.58 3.22 20.89
CA ALA A 10 1.30 3.05 19.61
C ALA A 10 0.44 2.23 18.63
N LEU A 11 0.19 2.78 17.45
CA LEU A 11 -0.53 2.11 16.37
C LEU A 11 0.46 1.32 15.48
N VAL A 12 1.72 1.77 15.39
CA VAL A 12 2.85 0.95 14.89
C VAL A 12 3.46 0.12 16.03
N LYS A 13 3.34 -1.21 15.93
CA LYS A 13 4.05 -2.13 16.83
C LYS A 13 5.49 -2.33 16.35
N ILE A 14 6.42 -1.57 16.93
CA ILE A 14 7.85 -1.79 16.74
C ILE A 14 8.19 -3.21 17.26
N PRO A 15 8.94 -4.05 16.52
CA PRO A 15 9.37 -5.37 16.98
C PRO A 15 10.06 -5.29 18.35
N ARG A 16 9.92 -6.33 19.18
CA ARG A 16 10.47 -6.34 20.56
C ARG A 16 11.98 -6.13 20.66
N ASN A 17 12.72 -6.31 19.57
CA ASN A 17 14.17 -6.15 19.50
C ASN A 17 14.61 -4.83 18.85
N GLU A 18 13.67 -3.99 18.40
CA GLU A 18 13.96 -2.72 17.75
C GLU A 18 13.39 -1.57 18.56
N SER A 19 14.07 -0.42 18.46
CA SER A 19 13.65 0.80 19.13
C SER A 19 13.90 1.97 18.21
N VAL A 20 12.91 2.84 18.09
CA VAL A 20 13.07 4.17 17.50
C VAL A 20 13.11 5.14 18.67
N PRO A 21 14.27 5.69 19.06
CA PRO A 21 14.35 6.56 20.24
C PRO A 21 13.91 8.00 19.95
N ALA A 22 14.01 8.45 18.69
CA ALA A 22 13.57 9.78 18.26
C ALA A 22 13.11 9.81 16.80
N VAL A 23 12.49 10.91 16.41
CA VAL A 23 12.16 11.23 15.02
C VAL A 23 12.51 12.69 14.69
N PHE A 24 13.14 12.90 13.55
CA PHE A 24 13.59 14.22 13.08
C PHE A 24 13.00 14.54 11.72
N PHE A 25 12.61 15.80 11.53
CA PHE A 25 12.01 16.26 10.28
C PHE A 25 12.78 17.46 9.71
N PHE A 26 12.99 17.43 8.41
CA PHE A 26 13.59 18.48 7.59
C PHE A 26 12.66 18.72 6.41
N GLY A 27 12.59 19.95 5.92
CA GLY A 27 11.71 20.23 4.79
C GLY A 27 10.95 21.54 4.86
N ASP A 28 9.77 21.50 4.27
CA ASP A 28 8.86 22.61 4.07
C ASP A 28 7.67 22.60 5.05
N SER A 29 6.63 23.36 4.69
CA SER A 29 5.41 23.57 5.47
C SER A 29 4.66 22.29 5.84
N ILE A 30 4.88 21.19 5.12
CA ILE A 30 4.23 19.91 5.36
C ILE A 30 4.63 19.31 6.71
N VAL A 31 5.82 19.60 7.24
CA VAL A 31 6.31 19.04 8.52
C VAL A 31 6.78 20.11 9.50
N ASP A 32 6.48 21.39 9.22
CA ASP A 32 6.82 22.54 10.05
C ASP A 32 5.86 22.68 11.24
N ALA A 33 6.43 22.82 12.44
CA ALA A 33 5.71 23.01 13.69
C ALA A 33 5.82 24.44 14.24
N GLY A 34 6.35 25.39 13.47
CA GLY A 34 6.52 26.79 13.85
C GLY A 34 7.96 27.33 13.77
N MET A 35 8.85 26.73 12.97
CA MET A 35 10.21 27.26 12.77
C MET A 35 10.22 28.70 12.23
N ASN A 36 9.16 29.08 11.50
CA ASN A 36 9.03 30.42 10.91
C ASN A 36 8.48 31.49 11.85
N ASN A 37 8.11 31.13 13.09
CA ASN A 37 7.34 32.02 13.97
C ASN A 37 8.04 33.34 14.28
N ASP A 38 9.35 33.29 14.50
CA ASP A 38 10.19 34.44 14.87
C ASP A 38 10.94 35.04 13.66
N LEU A 39 10.67 34.55 12.44
CA LEU A 39 11.26 35.09 11.23
C LEU A 39 10.46 36.30 10.70
N SER A 40 11.17 37.24 10.09
CA SER A 40 10.58 38.35 9.35
C SER A 40 10.10 37.90 7.95
N THR A 41 9.07 37.06 7.92
CA THR A 41 8.49 36.47 6.70
C THR A 41 6.96 36.56 6.69
N LEU A 42 6.38 36.47 5.48
CA LEU A 42 4.94 36.28 5.26
C LEU A 42 4.52 34.81 5.34
N VAL A 43 5.48 33.88 5.32
CA VAL A 43 5.24 32.43 5.33
C VAL A 43 5.25 31.94 6.77
N LYS A 44 4.21 32.30 7.52
CA LYS A 44 3.99 31.83 8.90
C LYS A 44 2.51 31.68 9.20
N CYS A 45 2.20 30.82 10.17
CA CYS A 45 0.84 30.38 10.48
C CYS A 45 0.54 30.41 11.99
N ASN A 46 1.22 31.28 12.74
CA ASN A 46 1.04 31.49 14.18
C ASN A 46 -0.07 32.51 14.52
N PHE A 47 -1.09 32.60 13.66
CA PHE A 47 -2.26 33.46 13.84
C PHE A 47 -3.53 32.76 13.35
N PRO A 48 -4.73 33.14 13.82
CA PRO A 48 -5.98 32.53 13.33
C PRO A 48 -6.24 32.85 11.83
N PRO A 49 -6.88 31.94 11.07
CA PRO A 49 -7.66 30.78 11.54
C PRO A 49 -6.87 29.47 11.70
N TYR A 50 -5.54 29.51 11.59
CA TYR A 50 -4.71 28.34 11.85
C TYR A 50 -4.85 27.86 13.31
N GLY A 51 -4.62 26.56 13.53
CA GLY A 51 -4.74 25.95 14.86
C GLY A 51 -6.15 25.91 15.46
N GLN A 52 -7.21 26.18 14.68
CA GLN A 52 -8.60 26.17 15.18
C GLN A 52 -9.01 24.83 15.81
N ASP A 53 -8.55 23.73 15.22
CA ASP A 53 -8.81 22.35 15.67
C ASP A 53 -7.61 21.77 16.45
N PHE A 54 -6.57 22.56 16.68
CA PHE A 54 -5.45 22.20 17.54
C PHE A 54 -5.84 22.37 19.00
N ASP A 55 -5.16 21.68 19.92
CA ASP A 55 -5.52 21.71 21.34
C ASP A 55 -5.55 23.15 21.88
N GLY A 56 -6.71 23.53 22.42
CA GLY A 56 -6.98 24.88 22.92
C GLY A 56 -7.30 25.94 21.84
N GLY A 57 -7.38 25.55 20.56
CA GLY A 57 -7.66 26.47 19.45
C GLY A 57 -6.51 27.46 19.18
N VAL A 58 -5.27 27.07 19.51
CA VAL A 58 -4.10 27.96 19.49
C VAL A 58 -3.30 27.76 18.20
N PRO A 59 -3.04 28.83 17.41
CA PRO A 59 -2.16 28.76 16.26
C PRO A 59 -0.70 28.65 16.70
N THR A 60 -0.09 27.49 16.50
CA THR A 60 1.30 27.21 16.92
C THR A 60 2.35 27.53 15.86
N GLY A 61 1.94 27.90 14.64
CA GLY A 61 2.84 28.03 13.49
C GLY A 61 2.74 26.87 12.49
N ARG A 62 2.00 25.82 12.83
CA ARG A 62 1.63 24.72 11.92
C ARG A 62 0.78 25.23 10.75
N PHE A 63 1.09 24.79 9.54
CA PHE A 63 0.41 25.19 8.31
C PHE A 63 -0.93 24.47 8.09
N CYS A 64 -1.70 24.24 9.17
CA CYS A 64 -3.04 23.64 9.11
C CYS A 64 -3.91 24.09 10.32
N ASN A 65 -5.15 23.60 10.40
CA ASN A 65 -6.02 23.81 11.57
C ASN A 65 -5.67 22.93 12.78
N GLY A 66 -4.85 21.90 12.61
CA GLY A 66 -4.64 20.86 13.62
C GLY A 66 -3.21 20.32 13.61
N LYS A 67 -3.07 19.01 13.78
CA LYS A 67 -1.78 18.32 13.72
C LYS A 67 -1.24 18.27 12.29
N VAL A 68 0.07 18.49 12.14
CA VAL A 68 0.80 18.31 10.88
C VAL A 68 1.32 16.88 10.76
N PRO A 69 1.67 16.40 9.56
CA PRO A 69 2.35 15.13 9.31
C PRO A 69 3.43 14.71 10.33
N SER A 70 4.26 15.65 10.78
CA SER A 70 5.30 15.35 11.78
C SER A 70 4.73 14.93 13.12
N ASP A 71 3.67 15.58 13.60
CA ASP A 71 2.96 15.19 14.82
C ASP A 71 2.35 13.80 14.70
N LEU A 72 1.68 13.54 13.57
CA LEU A 72 0.96 12.30 13.34
C LEU A 72 1.92 11.11 13.27
N ILE A 73 3.08 11.28 12.62
CA ILE A 73 4.13 10.26 12.58
C ILE A 73 4.70 10.01 13.98
N ALA A 74 4.95 11.05 14.77
CA ALA A 74 5.48 10.89 16.13
C ALA A 74 4.46 10.23 17.09
N GLU A 75 3.18 10.55 16.93
CA GLU A 75 2.08 9.94 17.69
C GLU A 75 1.93 8.46 17.34
N GLU A 76 1.98 8.13 16.05
CA GLU A 76 1.88 6.76 15.52
C GLU A 76 3.00 5.85 16.06
N LEU A 77 4.21 6.41 16.21
CA LEU A 77 5.38 5.76 16.82
C LEU A 77 5.35 5.73 18.35
N ALA A 78 4.34 6.35 18.97
CA ALA A 78 4.24 6.58 20.41
C ALA A 78 5.48 7.24 21.04
N LEU A 79 6.10 8.18 20.31
CA LEU A 79 7.20 8.98 20.82
C LEU A 79 6.71 10.21 21.58
N LYS A 80 5.76 10.92 20.99
CA LYS A 80 5.16 12.13 21.54
C LYS A 80 3.87 12.48 20.81
N ASP A 81 2.99 13.22 21.47
CA ASP A 81 1.70 13.63 20.91
C ASP A 81 1.84 14.75 19.86
N ILE A 82 2.81 15.64 20.07
CA ILE A 82 3.15 16.76 19.17
C ILE A 82 4.66 16.90 19.06
N VAL A 83 5.15 17.24 17.87
CA VAL A 83 6.57 17.49 17.61
C VAL A 83 6.86 18.99 17.72
N PRO A 84 7.76 19.44 18.60
CA PRO A 84 8.10 20.85 18.68
C PRO A 84 9.10 21.26 17.58
N ALA A 85 9.03 22.53 17.19
CA ALA A 85 10.02 23.15 16.32
C ALA A 85 11.34 23.35 17.10
N TYR A 86 12.49 23.17 16.45
CA TYR A 86 13.80 23.33 17.11
C TYR A 86 14.04 24.75 17.67
N LEU A 87 13.41 25.76 17.07
CA LEU A 87 13.51 27.16 17.54
C LEU A 87 12.44 27.54 18.56
N ASP A 88 11.59 26.61 19.01
CA ASP A 88 10.61 26.90 20.04
C ASP A 88 11.33 27.25 21.37
N PRO A 89 11.13 28.45 21.93
CA PRO A 89 11.81 28.88 23.16
C PRO A 89 11.38 28.08 24.39
N THR A 90 10.33 27.27 24.28
CA THR A 90 9.79 26.43 25.36
C THR A 90 10.29 24.99 25.33
N LEU A 91 11.20 24.65 24.40
CA LEU A 91 11.79 23.31 24.29
C LEU A 91 12.36 22.79 25.61
N THR A 92 12.00 21.56 25.94
CA THR A 92 12.55 20.85 27.09
C THR A 92 13.68 19.89 26.67
N PRO A 93 14.55 19.46 27.62
CA PRO A 93 15.54 18.42 27.34
C PRO A 93 14.92 17.12 26.80
N GLU A 94 13.73 16.74 27.28
CA GLU A 94 13.03 15.53 26.83
C GLU A 94 12.60 15.63 25.37
N ASP A 95 12.18 16.84 24.93
CA ASP A 95 11.84 17.09 23.53
C ASP A 95 13.04 16.85 22.62
N LEU A 96 14.22 17.31 23.04
CA LEU A 96 15.45 17.09 22.30
C LEU A 96 15.80 15.60 22.23
N ILE A 97 15.62 14.83 23.30
CA ILE A 97 15.95 13.39 23.33
C ILE A 97 15.06 12.57 22.38
N THR A 98 13.77 12.94 22.29
CA THR A 98 12.75 12.20 21.52
C THR A 98 12.50 12.78 20.12
N GLY A 99 13.17 13.89 19.78
CA GLY A 99 13.25 14.45 18.42
C GLY A 99 12.38 15.68 18.17
N VAL A 100 12.77 16.46 17.17
CA VAL A 100 12.22 17.78 16.84
C VAL A 100 12.10 17.95 15.32
N THR A 101 11.36 18.96 14.87
CA THR A 101 11.37 19.38 13.47
C THR A 101 12.27 20.60 13.25
N PHE A 102 13.07 20.54 12.19
CA PHE A 102 13.86 21.65 11.65
C PHE A 102 13.21 22.25 10.40
N ALA A 103 12.09 21.68 9.94
CA ALA A 103 11.42 22.09 8.71
C ALA A 103 10.87 23.52 8.81
N SER A 104 10.91 24.24 7.69
CA SER A 104 10.57 25.65 7.59
C SER A 104 9.68 25.87 6.36
N GLY A 105 8.46 26.35 6.57
CA GLY A 105 7.50 26.59 5.49
C GLY A 105 8.07 27.46 4.38
N GLY A 106 7.92 27.06 3.12
CA GLY A 106 8.49 27.77 1.97
C GLY A 106 9.92 27.35 1.62
N ALA A 107 10.49 26.35 2.29
CA ALA A 107 11.77 25.76 1.93
C ALA A 107 11.65 24.81 0.74
N GLY A 108 12.76 24.60 0.05
CA GLY A 108 12.86 23.74 -1.12
C GLY A 108 14.27 23.17 -1.30
N PHE A 109 14.44 22.28 -2.26
CA PHE A 109 15.77 21.78 -2.66
C PHE A 109 16.60 22.85 -3.36
N ASP A 110 15.97 23.78 -4.06
CA ASP A 110 16.58 24.99 -4.61
C ASP A 110 16.76 26.03 -3.48
N PRO A 111 18.01 26.43 -3.14
CA PRO A 111 18.26 27.46 -2.14
C PRO A 111 17.60 28.81 -2.45
N LEU A 112 17.31 29.09 -3.73
CA LEU A 112 16.58 30.29 -4.14
C LEU A 112 15.14 30.28 -3.62
N THR A 113 14.50 29.12 -3.51
CA THR A 113 13.12 28.98 -3.05
C THR A 113 12.94 29.57 -1.66
N ALA A 114 13.75 29.15 -0.69
CA ALA A 114 13.71 29.68 0.66
C ALA A 114 14.08 31.19 0.71
N LYS A 115 15.09 31.59 -0.08
CA LYS A 115 15.54 32.99 -0.16
C LYS A 115 14.45 33.94 -0.64
N LEU A 116 13.64 33.53 -1.62
CA LEU A 116 12.57 34.35 -2.20
C LEU A 116 11.50 34.74 -1.17
N VAL A 117 11.30 33.90 -0.16
CA VAL A 117 10.28 34.13 0.88
C VAL A 117 10.88 34.36 2.28
N SER A 118 12.21 34.55 2.36
CA SER A 118 12.93 34.86 3.60
C SER A 118 12.71 33.85 4.72
N VAL A 119 12.84 32.56 4.40
CA VAL A 119 12.69 31.43 5.34
C VAL A 119 13.96 30.59 5.39
N ILE A 120 14.01 29.59 6.26
CA ILE A 120 15.20 28.78 6.54
C ILE A 120 15.37 27.71 5.45
N SER A 121 16.44 27.83 4.68
CA SER A 121 16.82 26.86 3.64
C SER A 121 17.20 25.51 4.22
N LEU A 122 17.13 24.42 3.43
CA LEU A 122 17.56 23.08 3.89
C LEU A 122 19.00 23.07 4.45
N SER A 123 19.92 23.84 3.84
CA SER A 123 21.28 24.01 4.36
C SER A 123 21.33 24.66 5.75
N GLU A 124 20.46 25.63 6.02
CA GLU A 124 20.36 26.25 7.35
C GLU A 124 19.68 25.30 8.35
N GLN A 125 18.70 24.49 7.92
CA GLN A 125 18.11 23.43 8.74
C GLN A 125 19.18 22.42 9.19
N LEU A 126 20.14 22.06 8.31
CA LEU A 126 21.29 21.23 8.65
C LEU A 126 22.23 21.90 9.66
N ASN A 127 22.43 23.22 9.57
CA ASN A 127 23.23 23.95 10.57
C ASN A 127 22.57 23.92 11.96
N TYR A 128 21.24 24.07 12.03
CA TYR A 128 20.50 23.88 13.28
C TYR A 128 20.59 22.44 13.79
N PHE A 129 20.62 21.45 12.90
CA PHE A 129 20.81 20.07 13.30
C PHE A 129 22.22 19.81 13.87
N LYS A 130 23.27 20.44 13.34
CA LYS A 130 24.62 20.40 13.93
C LYS A 130 24.65 21.01 15.34
N GLU A 131 23.96 22.13 15.53
CA GLU A 131 23.77 22.74 16.86
C GLU A 131 22.99 21.80 17.81
N TYR A 132 21.92 21.17 17.30
CA TYR A 132 21.16 20.16 18.02
C TYR A 132 22.03 18.99 18.48
N ILE A 133 22.91 18.46 17.63
CA ILE A 133 23.81 17.34 17.98
C ILE A 133 24.69 17.72 19.17
N TRP A 134 25.21 18.94 19.21
CA TRP A 134 25.99 19.43 20.35
C TRP A 134 25.15 19.47 21.64
N LYS A 135 23.93 20.01 21.58
CA LYS A 135 23.00 20.03 22.72
C LYS A 135 22.63 18.62 23.19
N LEU A 136 22.32 17.72 22.27
CA LEU A 136 22.01 16.33 22.57
C LEU A 136 23.20 15.63 23.25
N THR A 137 24.41 15.83 22.73
CA THR A 137 25.65 15.27 23.31
C THR A 137 25.85 15.74 24.75
N ALA A 138 25.60 17.02 25.05
CA ALA A 138 25.67 17.55 26.41
C ALA A 138 24.61 16.94 27.35
N LEU A 139 23.44 16.56 26.83
CA LEU A 139 22.34 15.99 27.62
C LEU A 139 22.51 14.50 27.92
N VAL A 140 22.93 13.70 26.93
CA VAL A 140 22.91 12.24 27.04
C VAL A 140 24.29 11.58 26.96
N GLY A 141 25.33 12.34 26.64
CA GLY A 141 26.68 11.83 26.38
C GLY A 141 26.87 11.26 24.98
N GLU A 142 28.13 11.05 24.60
CA GLU A 142 28.54 10.69 23.24
C GLU A 142 27.92 9.37 22.76
N ASP A 143 27.99 8.31 23.57
CA ASP A 143 27.51 6.97 23.20
C ASP A 143 25.99 6.96 22.99
N ARG A 144 25.23 7.58 23.90
CA ARG A 144 23.77 7.64 23.80
C ARG A 144 23.33 8.54 22.66
N LYS A 145 24.04 9.64 22.39
CA LYS A 145 23.81 10.48 21.22
C LYS A 145 24.00 9.67 19.93
N ASN A 146 25.11 8.95 19.80
CA ASN A 146 25.36 8.11 18.62
C ASN A 146 24.28 7.03 18.44
N PHE A 147 23.83 6.42 19.54
CA PHE A 147 22.69 5.49 19.52
C PHE A 147 21.40 6.17 19.03
N ILE A 148 21.06 7.35 19.56
CA ILE A 148 19.86 8.09 19.15
C ILE A 148 19.94 8.40 17.66
N LEU A 149 21.03 9.01 17.18
CA LEU A 149 21.17 9.38 15.77
C LEU A 149 21.11 8.16 14.83
N ALA A 150 21.74 7.04 15.21
CA ALA A 150 21.74 5.84 14.37
C ALA A 150 20.40 5.09 14.37
N LYS A 151 19.64 5.09 15.47
CA LYS A 151 18.38 4.33 15.59
C LYS A 151 17.11 5.15 15.33
N SER A 152 17.21 6.46 15.25
CA SER A 152 16.09 7.37 14.99
C SER A 152 15.75 7.48 13.52
N LEU A 153 14.52 7.93 13.23
CA LEU A 153 14.05 8.20 11.87
C LEU A 153 14.30 9.66 11.49
N PHE A 154 14.68 9.87 10.23
CA PHE A 154 14.89 11.18 9.63
C PHE A 154 14.00 11.30 8.40
N PHE A 155 13.16 12.33 8.34
CA PHE A 155 12.29 12.58 7.20
C PHE A 155 12.65 13.89 6.51
N VAL A 156 12.80 13.85 5.19
CA VAL A 156 13.05 15.02 4.34
C VAL A 156 11.86 15.23 3.42
N VAL A 157 11.20 16.40 3.54
CA VAL A 157 9.98 16.74 2.80
C VAL A 157 10.15 18.10 2.10
N ALA A 158 10.55 18.08 0.83
CA ALA A 158 10.77 19.29 0.05
C ALA A 158 10.49 19.02 -1.45
N GLY A 159 10.51 20.05 -2.29
CA GLY A 159 10.25 19.93 -3.73
C GLY A 159 8.97 20.62 -4.19
N SER A 160 7.98 20.74 -3.29
CA SER A 160 6.67 21.36 -3.57
C SER A 160 6.84 22.80 -4.02
N ASP A 161 7.54 23.58 -3.19
CA ASP A 161 7.70 25.02 -3.36
C ASP A 161 8.65 25.35 -4.51
N ASP A 162 9.63 24.49 -4.77
CA ASP A 162 10.57 24.60 -5.90
C ASP A 162 9.83 24.59 -7.24
N ILE A 163 8.94 23.61 -7.43
CA ILE A 163 8.19 23.45 -8.68
C ILE A 163 7.07 24.47 -8.73
N ALA A 164 6.23 24.54 -7.68
CA ALA A 164 5.05 25.38 -7.68
C ALA A 164 5.41 26.87 -7.74
N ASN A 165 6.17 27.35 -6.75
CA ASN A 165 6.35 28.77 -6.52
C ASN A 165 7.52 29.30 -7.33
N THR A 166 8.68 28.66 -7.23
CA THR A 166 9.92 29.17 -7.83
C THR A 166 9.96 28.97 -9.35
N TYR A 167 9.66 27.76 -9.84
CA TYR A 167 9.77 27.46 -11.27
C TYR A 167 8.57 27.97 -12.07
N PHE A 168 7.34 27.65 -11.65
CA PHE A 168 6.18 27.92 -12.47
C PHE A 168 5.48 29.26 -12.19
N VAL A 169 5.29 29.64 -10.91
CA VAL A 169 4.60 30.88 -10.55
C VAL A 169 5.50 32.10 -10.78
N LEU A 170 6.70 32.12 -10.19
CA LEU A 170 7.62 33.25 -10.33
C LEU A 170 8.31 33.29 -11.69
N ARG A 171 8.49 32.13 -12.33
CA ARG A 171 9.11 31.93 -13.65
C ARG A 171 10.57 32.35 -13.72
N ALA A 172 10.90 33.62 -13.50
CA ALA A 172 12.27 34.12 -13.53
C ALA A 172 12.91 34.07 -12.13
N PRO A 173 14.22 33.73 -12.01
CA PRO A 173 15.13 33.40 -13.12
C PRO A 173 15.06 31.93 -13.57
N ARG A 174 14.44 31.01 -12.82
CA ARG A 174 14.61 29.56 -13.02
C ARG A 174 14.13 29.04 -14.38
N LYS A 175 12.93 29.42 -14.82
CA LYS A 175 12.39 29.05 -16.14
C LYS A 175 13.16 29.68 -17.31
N LEU A 176 13.95 30.73 -17.07
CA LEU A 176 14.85 31.31 -18.08
C LEU A 176 16.20 30.59 -18.14
N GLN A 177 16.61 29.95 -17.05
CA GLN A 177 17.89 29.28 -16.91
C GLN A 177 17.81 27.77 -17.18
N TYR A 178 16.67 27.16 -16.83
CA TYR A 178 16.47 25.71 -16.84
C TYR A 178 15.14 25.37 -17.51
N ASP A 179 15.16 24.39 -18.39
CA ASP A 179 13.95 23.65 -18.74
C ASP A 179 13.54 22.71 -17.58
N VAL A 180 12.38 22.08 -17.68
CA VAL A 180 11.86 21.21 -16.61
C VAL A 180 12.81 20.04 -16.31
N PRO A 181 13.38 19.33 -17.30
CA PRO A 181 14.43 18.36 -17.05
C PRO A 181 15.61 18.92 -16.26
N ALA A 182 16.27 19.98 -16.73
CA ALA A 182 17.46 20.51 -16.08
C ALA A 182 17.16 21.07 -14.67
N TYR A 183 15.98 21.64 -14.45
CA TYR A 183 15.58 22.13 -13.13
C TYR A 183 15.35 20.98 -12.14
N THR A 184 14.72 19.89 -12.61
CA THR A 184 14.54 18.71 -11.77
C THR A 184 15.86 17.95 -11.50
N ASP A 185 16.89 18.11 -12.35
CA ASP A 185 18.25 17.66 -12.04
C ASP A 185 18.85 18.49 -10.90
N LEU A 186 18.79 19.83 -10.98
CA LEU A 186 19.26 20.73 -9.92
C LEU A 186 18.64 20.39 -8.55
N MET A 187 17.32 20.15 -8.52
CA MET A 187 16.63 19.78 -7.29
C MET A 187 17.13 18.45 -6.72
N VAL A 188 17.37 17.46 -7.59
CA VAL A 188 17.83 16.12 -7.16
C VAL A 188 19.30 16.13 -6.76
N ASP A 189 20.15 16.93 -7.39
CA ASP A 189 21.55 17.12 -7.00
C ASP A 189 21.63 17.65 -5.55
N SER A 190 20.79 18.65 -5.21
CA SER A 190 20.65 19.12 -3.82
C SER A 190 20.13 18.03 -2.89
N ALA A 191 19.19 17.21 -3.36
CA ALA A 191 18.71 16.05 -2.60
C ALA A 191 19.76 14.94 -2.44
N THR A 192 20.87 14.91 -3.20
CA THR A 192 21.95 13.91 -3.05
C THR A 192 23.03 14.30 -2.05
N ASP A 193 23.09 15.56 -1.63
CA ASP A 193 24.11 16.09 -0.71
C ASP A 193 23.76 15.72 0.75
N PHE A 194 23.90 14.43 1.07
CA PHE A 194 23.38 13.81 2.30
C PHE A 194 24.29 14.01 3.51
N GLU A 195 24.53 15.27 3.87
CA GLU A 195 25.23 15.65 5.10
C GLU A 195 24.58 15.03 6.37
N LEU A 196 23.26 14.76 6.35
CA LEU A 196 22.58 14.01 7.43
C LEU A 196 23.26 12.67 7.74
N TYR A 197 23.70 11.95 6.70
CA TYR A 197 24.39 10.67 6.86
C TYR A 197 25.74 10.86 7.56
N ASP A 198 26.51 11.86 7.15
CA ASP A 198 27.80 12.20 7.76
C ASP A 198 27.63 12.65 9.22
N LEU A 199 26.50 13.25 9.55
CA LEU A 199 26.11 13.66 10.90
C LEU A 199 25.54 12.52 11.77
N GLY A 200 25.49 11.29 11.26
CA GLY A 200 25.15 10.09 12.04
C GLY A 200 23.74 9.55 11.80
N ALA A 201 22.94 10.15 10.92
CA ALA A 201 21.64 9.59 10.54
C ALA A 201 21.83 8.29 9.74
N ARG A 202 21.04 7.26 10.06
CA ARG A 202 21.11 5.96 9.37
C ARG A 202 19.78 5.49 8.80
N ARG A 203 18.65 6.10 9.18
CA ARG A 203 17.31 5.72 8.71
C ARG A 203 16.60 6.94 8.15
N ILE A 204 16.68 7.14 6.84
CA ILE A 204 16.29 8.37 6.16
C ILE A 204 15.17 8.09 5.14
N GLY A 205 14.02 8.73 5.32
CA GLY A 205 12.90 8.74 4.39
C GLY A 205 12.81 10.07 3.64
N VAL A 206 12.77 10.03 2.31
CA VAL A 206 12.66 11.23 1.46
C VAL A 206 11.33 11.20 0.73
N PHE A 207 10.50 12.22 0.96
CA PHE A 207 9.17 12.31 0.39
C PHE A 207 9.20 12.83 -1.05
N SER A 208 8.34 12.25 -1.88
CA SER A 208 8.08 12.72 -3.24
C SER A 208 7.36 14.08 -3.22
N ALA A 209 7.47 14.86 -4.28
CA ALA A 209 6.56 15.97 -4.50
C ALA A 209 5.10 15.46 -4.72
N PRO A 210 4.08 16.16 -4.20
CA PRO A 210 2.67 15.78 -4.36
C PRO A 210 2.16 16.12 -5.79
N PRO A 211 0.88 15.84 -6.15
CA PRO A 211 0.29 16.31 -7.41
C PRO A 211 0.07 17.83 -7.40
N ILE A 212 1.18 18.57 -7.57
CA ILE A 212 1.26 20.03 -7.42
C ILE A 212 0.25 20.76 -8.30
N GLY A 213 0.06 20.32 -9.54
CA GLY A 213 -0.89 20.96 -10.47
C GLY A 213 -2.33 20.88 -10.00
N CYS A 214 -2.66 19.95 -9.09
CA CYS A 214 -3.99 19.76 -8.56
C CYS A 214 -4.29 20.56 -7.28
N VAL A 215 -3.31 21.25 -6.69
CA VAL A 215 -3.56 22.03 -5.47
C VAL A 215 -4.41 23.28 -5.80
N PRO A 216 -5.28 23.75 -4.88
CA PRO A 216 -6.25 24.79 -5.19
C PRO A 216 -5.69 26.09 -5.79
N SER A 217 -4.53 26.55 -5.29
CA SER A 217 -3.84 27.73 -5.82
C SER A 217 -3.33 27.52 -7.24
N GLN A 218 -2.72 26.37 -7.54
CA GLN A 218 -2.19 26.09 -8.87
C GLN A 218 -3.30 25.82 -9.89
N ARG A 219 -4.41 25.21 -9.46
CA ARG A 219 -5.64 25.14 -10.26
C ARG A 219 -6.15 26.53 -10.66
N THR A 220 -6.14 27.48 -9.72
CA THR A 220 -6.56 28.86 -9.99
C THR A 220 -5.59 29.60 -10.92
N LEU A 221 -4.28 29.40 -10.74
CA LEU A 221 -3.25 30.12 -11.49
C LEU A 221 -3.00 29.54 -12.90
N ALA A 222 -3.19 28.23 -13.09
CA ALA A 222 -2.78 27.52 -14.29
C ALA A 222 -3.77 26.47 -14.81
N GLY A 223 -4.89 26.24 -14.12
CA GLY A 223 -5.92 25.25 -14.50
C GLY A 223 -6.98 25.75 -15.48
N GLY A 224 -6.83 26.95 -16.04
CA GLY A 224 -7.82 27.57 -16.93
C GLY A 224 -9.10 27.98 -16.22
N VAL A 225 -10.15 28.27 -17.00
CA VAL A 225 -11.46 28.74 -16.50
C VAL A 225 -12.12 27.69 -15.59
N GLU A 226 -11.98 26.41 -15.93
CA GLU A 226 -12.53 25.29 -15.18
C GLU A 226 -11.71 24.91 -13.94
N ARG A 227 -10.57 25.58 -13.71
CA ARG A 227 -9.65 25.31 -12.60
C ARG A 227 -9.25 23.83 -12.54
N GLU A 228 -8.99 23.21 -13.68
CA GLU A 228 -8.50 21.83 -13.77
C GLU A 228 -7.10 21.68 -13.16
N CYS A 229 -6.63 20.45 -12.98
CA CYS A 229 -5.23 20.25 -12.58
C CYS A 229 -4.29 20.76 -13.69
N ALA A 230 -3.29 21.57 -13.31
CA ALA A 230 -2.29 22.05 -14.25
C ALA A 230 -1.32 20.91 -14.63
N GLU A 231 -1.51 20.31 -15.81
CA GLU A 231 -0.81 19.09 -16.16
C GLU A 231 0.70 19.28 -16.35
N GLU A 232 1.16 20.45 -16.84
CA GLU A 232 2.60 20.77 -16.91
C GLU A 232 3.29 20.70 -15.54
N TYR A 233 2.59 21.09 -14.48
CA TYR A 233 3.12 21.12 -13.11
C TYR A 233 3.20 19.69 -12.57
N ASN A 234 2.15 18.90 -12.84
CA ASN A 234 2.11 17.49 -12.50
C ASN A 234 3.17 16.68 -13.27
N GLN A 235 3.44 17.01 -14.53
CA GLN A 235 4.53 16.41 -15.31
C GLN A 235 5.90 16.70 -14.69
N ALA A 236 6.16 17.95 -14.28
CA ALA A 236 7.39 18.31 -13.58
C ALA A 236 7.52 17.57 -12.24
N ALA A 237 6.44 17.48 -11.45
CA ALA A 237 6.42 16.74 -10.20
C ALA A 237 6.71 15.24 -10.41
N ARG A 238 6.07 14.60 -11.40
CA ARG A 238 6.35 13.19 -11.73
C ARG A 238 7.78 12.97 -12.23
N LEU A 239 8.33 13.91 -13.00
CA LEU A 239 9.71 13.84 -13.46
C LEU A 239 10.70 13.96 -12.30
N PHE A 240 10.51 14.95 -11.43
CA PHE A 240 11.28 15.11 -10.20
C PHE A 240 11.21 13.84 -9.34
N ASN A 241 10.01 13.34 -9.08
CA ASN A 241 9.78 12.12 -8.28
C ASN A 241 10.48 10.90 -8.86
N LYS A 242 10.46 10.73 -10.19
CA LYS A 242 11.18 9.65 -10.87
C LYS A 242 12.69 9.75 -10.66
N LYS A 243 13.26 10.95 -10.81
CA LYS A 243 14.70 11.21 -10.60
C LYS A 243 15.09 11.02 -9.13
N LEU A 244 14.28 11.55 -8.21
CA LEU A 244 14.47 11.42 -6.77
C LEU A 244 14.51 9.95 -6.35
N ASN A 245 13.52 9.14 -6.77
CA ASN A 245 13.52 7.70 -6.49
C ASN A 245 14.78 7.00 -7.03
N SER A 246 15.25 7.36 -8.24
CA SER A 246 16.49 6.83 -8.81
C SER A 246 17.71 7.15 -7.93
N VAL A 247 17.79 8.38 -7.45
CA VAL A 247 18.87 8.84 -6.57
C VAL A 247 18.81 8.19 -5.20
N THR A 248 17.63 8.08 -4.58
CA THR A 248 17.45 7.42 -3.28
C THR A 248 17.90 5.95 -3.36
N ASN A 249 17.61 5.27 -4.48
CA ASN A 249 18.11 3.91 -4.72
C ASN A 249 19.63 3.85 -4.88
N SER A 250 20.25 4.87 -5.48
CA SER A 250 21.72 4.96 -5.64
C SER A 250 22.43 5.23 -4.31
N LEU A 251 21.80 6.00 -3.42
CA LEU A 251 22.30 6.24 -2.06
C LEU A 251 22.24 4.98 -1.21
N ARG A 252 21.16 4.20 -1.33
CA ARG A 252 21.03 2.88 -0.67
C ARG A 252 22.18 1.93 -1.01
N THR A 253 22.76 2.03 -2.21
CA THR A 253 23.92 1.21 -2.60
C THR A 253 25.26 1.82 -2.22
N SER A 254 25.36 3.15 -2.16
CA SER A 254 26.63 3.86 -1.95
C SER A 254 26.97 4.08 -0.47
N LEU A 255 25.97 4.06 0.40
CA LEU A 255 26.09 4.35 1.83
C LEU A 255 25.62 3.11 2.62
N PRO A 256 26.49 2.11 2.84
CA PRO A 256 26.10 0.75 3.26
C PRO A 256 25.50 0.68 4.68
N ASP A 257 25.86 1.62 5.56
CA ASP A 257 25.28 1.69 6.91
C ASP A 257 23.94 2.46 6.93
N GLY A 258 23.57 3.07 5.79
CA GLY A 258 22.40 3.92 5.65
C GLY A 258 21.23 3.21 4.96
N ARG A 259 20.04 3.39 5.53
CA ARG A 259 18.76 3.02 4.96
C ARG A 259 18.13 4.27 4.37
N PHE A 260 17.99 4.29 3.06
CA PHE A 260 17.35 5.38 2.32
C PHE A 260 16.07 4.86 1.69
N VAL A 261 14.97 5.56 1.96
CA VAL A 261 13.63 5.16 1.51
C VAL A 261 12.98 6.31 0.77
N TYR A 262 12.52 6.06 -0.46
CA TYR A 262 11.71 7.00 -1.22
C TYR A 262 10.25 6.82 -0.83
N ILE A 263 9.57 7.90 -0.47
CA ILE A 263 8.22 7.88 0.08
C ILE A 263 7.25 8.56 -0.90
N ASP A 264 6.44 7.77 -1.60
CA ASP A 264 5.49 8.24 -2.62
C ASP A 264 4.20 8.81 -2.02
N VAL A 265 4.13 10.13 -1.88
CA VAL A 265 2.87 10.83 -1.58
C VAL A 265 2.08 11.22 -2.84
N TYR A 266 2.68 11.20 -4.03
CA TYR A 266 2.03 11.70 -5.24
C TYR A 266 0.76 10.90 -5.58
N ASN A 267 0.91 9.58 -5.71
CA ASN A 267 -0.19 8.72 -6.19
C ASN A 267 -1.36 8.62 -5.20
N PRO A 268 -1.12 8.40 -3.89
CA PRO A 268 -2.22 8.36 -2.93
C PRO A 268 -3.03 9.67 -2.87
N LEU A 269 -2.34 10.81 -2.95
CA LEU A 269 -3.01 12.12 -2.97
C LEU A 269 -3.80 12.34 -4.25
N LEU A 270 -3.25 11.93 -5.40
CA LEU A 270 -3.95 12.05 -6.67
C LEU A 270 -5.24 11.22 -6.67
N GLN A 271 -5.20 10.01 -6.10
CA GLN A 271 -6.40 9.17 -5.95
C GLN A 271 -7.44 9.81 -5.03
N LEU A 272 -7.02 10.39 -3.90
CA LEU A 272 -7.92 11.13 -3.01
C LEU A 272 -8.57 12.31 -3.72
N ILE A 273 -7.81 13.04 -4.55
CA ILE A 273 -8.33 14.19 -5.31
C ILE A 273 -9.32 13.73 -6.39
N GLN A 274 -9.08 12.60 -7.04
CA GLN A 274 -9.90 12.07 -8.13
C GLN A 274 -11.16 11.36 -7.64
N ASP A 275 -11.12 10.74 -6.45
CA ASP A 275 -12.26 10.03 -5.88
C ASP A 275 -12.42 10.31 -4.37
N PRO A 276 -12.75 11.55 -3.98
CA PRO A 276 -12.84 11.95 -2.57
C PRO A 276 -13.80 11.09 -1.72
N PRO A 277 -14.99 10.66 -2.22
CA PRO A 277 -15.90 9.81 -1.45
C PRO A 277 -15.32 8.48 -0.99
N LYS A 278 -14.32 7.93 -1.71
CA LYS A 278 -13.64 6.68 -1.29
C LYS A 278 -12.78 6.84 -0.04
N TYR A 279 -12.35 8.06 0.28
CA TYR A 279 -11.41 8.33 1.38
C TYR A 279 -12.09 8.95 2.61
N GLY A 280 -13.43 8.96 2.66
CA GLY A 280 -14.22 9.52 3.75
C GLY A 280 -15.38 10.37 3.24
N ARG A 281 -15.95 11.23 4.09
CA ARG A 281 -17.00 12.18 3.69
C ARG A 281 -16.40 13.46 3.07
N PHE A 282 -15.47 13.31 2.14
CA PHE A 282 -14.89 14.45 1.41
C PHE A 282 -15.84 14.89 0.30
N GLU A 283 -16.49 16.03 0.50
CA GLU A 283 -17.39 16.61 -0.50
C GLU A 283 -16.63 17.50 -1.51
N VAL A 284 -15.47 18.05 -1.13
CA VAL A 284 -14.72 19.03 -1.93
C VAL A 284 -13.23 18.76 -1.89
N ALA A 285 -12.62 18.51 -3.06
CA ALA A 285 -11.17 18.29 -3.19
C ALA A 285 -10.44 19.31 -4.09
N ASN A 286 -11.18 20.25 -4.70
CA ASN A 286 -10.65 21.25 -5.64
C ASN A 286 -10.65 22.69 -5.11
N LYS A 287 -10.96 22.89 -3.82
CA LYS A 287 -10.92 24.18 -3.13
C LYS A 287 -10.25 24.03 -1.76
N GLY A 288 -9.54 25.08 -1.35
CA GLY A 288 -9.11 25.26 0.04
C GLY A 288 -10.28 25.79 0.89
N CYS A 289 -10.08 25.85 2.19
CA CYS A 289 -11.16 26.17 3.13
C CYS A 289 -11.06 27.55 3.75
N CYS A 290 -10.04 28.31 3.36
CA CYS A 290 -9.89 29.68 3.78
C CYS A 290 -10.27 30.64 2.66
N GLY A 291 -11.02 31.68 3.01
CA GLY A 291 -11.40 32.72 2.07
C GLY A 291 -12.26 32.17 0.94
N SER A 292 -11.90 32.48 -0.30
CA SER A 292 -12.57 31.90 -1.48
C SER A 292 -12.22 30.43 -1.72
N GLY A 293 -11.16 29.93 -1.08
CA GLY A 293 -10.63 28.59 -1.31
C GLY A 293 -9.84 28.45 -2.61
N ASN A 294 -9.51 29.57 -3.25
CA ASN A 294 -8.88 29.57 -4.58
C ASN A 294 -7.39 29.89 -4.54
N ILE A 295 -6.95 30.84 -3.71
CA ILE A 295 -5.54 31.28 -3.70
C ILE A 295 -5.01 31.63 -2.30
N GLU A 296 -5.88 31.76 -1.32
CA GLU A 296 -5.57 32.20 0.03
C GLU A 296 -4.61 31.20 0.70
N VAL A 297 -3.32 31.55 0.70
CA VAL A 297 -2.19 30.82 1.30
C VAL A 297 -1.45 31.68 2.34
N ALA A 298 -0.90 31.10 3.41
CA ALA A 298 -0.14 31.81 4.43
C ALA A 298 -0.91 33.04 4.98
N VAL A 299 -0.32 34.23 4.93
CA VAL A 299 -0.92 35.51 5.36
C VAL A 299 -2.21 35.89 4.63
N LEU A 300 -2.44 35.40 3.41
CA LEU A 300 -3.67 35.70 2.63
C LEU A 300 -4.90 34.99 3.20
N CYS A 301 -4.68 33.99 4.05
CA CYS A 301 -5.72 33.48 4.91
C CYS A 301 -5.52 33.99 6.32
N ASN A 302 -6.42 34.86 6.73
CA ASN A 302 -6.35 35.50 8.02
C ASN A 302 -7.77 35.69 8.56
N LYS A 303 -7.89 36.33 9.72
CA LYS A 303 -9.18 36.59 10.37
C LYS A 303 -10.20 37.35 9.52
N LEU A 304 -9.77 38.06 8.48
CA LEU A 304 -10.65 38.78 7.57
C LEU A 304 -11.16 37.90 6.41
N SER A 305 -10.53 36.76 6.18
CA SER A 305 -10.99 35.76 5.22
C SER A 305 -12.19 35.02 5.81
N PRO A 306 -13.32 34.89 5.09
CA PRO A 306 -14.42 34.04 5.53
C PRO A 306 -13.89 32.63 5.81
N SER A 307 -14.09 32.14 7.03
CA SER A 307 -13.86 30.73 7.39
C SER A 307 -15.22 30.02 7.44
N THR A 308 -15.26 28.76 6.99
CA THR A 308 -16.47 27.93 7.11
C THR A 308 -16.81 27.70 8.59
N PRO A 309 -18.07 27.87 9.02
CA PRO A 309 -18.45 27.66 10.42
C PRO A 309 -18.37 26.18 10.81
N SER A 310 -17.67 25.89 11.91
CA SER A 310 -17.61 24.65 12.71
C SER A 310 -17.72 23.29 12.00
N VAL A 311 -16.65 22.50 12.16
CA VAL A 311 -16.29 21.19 11.61
C VAL A 311 -17.23 20.01 11.97
N THR A 312 -18.41 20.23 12.53
CA THR A 312 -19.31 19.14 12.96
C THR A 312 -20.33 18.68 11.92
N THR A 313 -20.58 19.44 10.85
CA THR A 313 -21.55 19.06 9.81
C THR A 313 -20.99 19.01 8.38
N GLN A 314 -19.74 19.44 8.17
CA GLN A 314 -18.97 19.20 6.95
C GLN A 314 -17.56 18.72 7.34
N GLN A 315 -17.35 17.39 7.34
CA GLN A 315 -16.08 16.76 7.68
C GLN A 315 -15.04 16.93 6.57
N GLY A 316 -14.50 18.14 6.39
CA GLY A 316 -13.46 18.29 5.37
C GLY A 316 -12.82 19.65 5.16
N CYS A 317 -12.68 20.53 6.16
CA CYS A 317 -12.07 21.84 5.83
C CYS A 317 -11.21 22.59 6.88
N PRO A 318 -9.86 22.46 6.83
CA PRO A 318 -8.89 23.39 7.39
C PRO A 318 -8.55 24.58 6.48
N PRO A 319 -8.23 25.75 7.04
CA PRO A 319 -7.52 26.76 6.30
C PRO A 319 -6.12 26.21 5.95
N HIS A 320 -5.77 26.26 4.66
CA HIS A 320 -4.53 25.81 4.00
C HIS A 320 -4.43 24.36 3.59
N PHE A 321 -4.06 24.21 2.31
CA PHE A 321 -3.78 22.98 1.60
C PHE A 321 -4.69 21.82 2.00
N GLY A 322 -5.76 21.60 1.21
CA GLY A 322 -6.41 20.28 1.18
C GLY A 322 -5.40 19.13 0.98
N LEU A 323 -4.19 19.44 0.50
CA LEU A 323 -3.04 18.57 0.42
C LEU A 323 -2.35 18.25 1.76
N ILE A 324 -2.26 19.15 2.75
CA ILE A 324 -1.59 18.85 4.03
C ILE A 324 -2.45 17.89 4.83
N ILE A 325 -3.78 18.06 4.84
CA ILE A 325 -4.67 17.06 5.43
C ILE A 325 -4.82 15.82 4.54
N ALA A 326 -4.80 15.93 3.21
CA ALA A 326 -4.72 14.73 2.38
C ALA A 326 -3.38 13.98 2.59
N ILE A 327 -2.28 14.68 2.90
CA ILE A 327 -0.99 14.08 3.28
C ILE A 327 -1.10 13.51 4.70
N CYS A 328 -1.70 14.22 5.66
CA CYS A 328 -2.00 13.71 7.01
C CYS A 328 -2.88 12.48 6.97
N MET A 329 -3.91 12.47 6.12
CA MET A 329 -4.83 11.37 5.98
C MET A 329 -4.22 10.27 5.14
N VAL A 330 -3.47 10.53 4.08
CA VAL A 330 -2.65 9.49 3.45
C VAL A 330 -1.68 8.93 4.49
N LEU A 331 -1.04 9.74 5.34
CA LEU A 331 -0.13 9.28 6.39
C LEU A 331 -0.84 8.50 7.51
N LEU A 332 -2.01 8.92 7.96
CA LEU A 332 -2.84 8.26 8.98
C LEU A 332 -3.57 7.03 8.42
N TRP A 333 -3.99 7.09 7.17
CA TRP A 333 -4.71 6.05 6.45
C TRP A 333 -3.73 5.01 5.95
N THR A 334 -2.52 5.38 5.49
CA THR A 334 -1.41 4.45 5.23
C THR A 334 -0.77 3.95 6.53
N ALA A 335 -0.66 4.74 7.60
CA ALA A 335 -0.34 4.19 8.93
C ALA A 335 -1.40 3.15 9.36
N ARG A 336 -2.67 3.34 8.96
CA ARG A 336 -3.76 2.35 9.08
C ARG A 336 -3.87 1.34 7.91
N LEU A 337 -3.03 1.42 6.88
CA LEU A 337 -3.03 0.57 5.68
C LEU A 337 -1.62 0.16 5.26
N GLN A 338 -1.26 -1.03 5.73
CA GLN A 338 -0.57 -2.07 4.97
C GLN A 338 0.69 -1.72 4.19
N VAL A 339 1.80 -2.13 4.78
CA VAL A 339 2.72 -3.13 4.25
C VAL A 339 2.60 -3.45 2.70
N VAL A 340 3.39 -2.79 1.81
CA VAL A 340 4.02 -3.38 0.57
C VAL A 340 5.57 -3.11 0.32
N ASP A 341 6.49 -4.12 0.42
CA ASP A 341 7.99 -3.97 0.25
C ASP A 341 8.38 -3.84 -1.21
N HIS A 342 9.45 -3.11 -1.47
CA HIS A 342 10.24 -3.26 -2.68
C HIS A 342 11.75 -3.24 -2.42
N SER A 343 12.41 -4.40 -2.55
CA SER A 343 13.86 -4.50 -2.82
C SER A 343 14.19 -5.89 -3.39
N THR A 344 14.74 -6.16 -4.59
CA THR A 344 15.56 -5.51 -5.65
C THR A 344 15.62 -6.51 -6.86
N PRO A 345 16.22 -6.25 -8.05
CA PRO A 345 16.35 -5.08 -8.92
C PRO A 345 15.61 -5.24 -10.29
N LEU A 346 15.65 -4.17 -11.10
CA LEU A 346 15.01 -3.96 -12.41
C LEU A 346 15.36 -5.04 -13.45
N ASN A 347 14.46 -6.01 -13.67
CA ASN A 347 14.25 -6.75 -14.93
C ASN A 347 13.13 -7.81 -14.75
N SER A 348 11.96 -7.40 -14.28
CA SER A 348 10.72 -8.20 -14.40
C SER A 348 9.50 -7.31 -14.13
N PRO A 349 8.33 -7.58 -14.73
CA PRO A 349 7.24 -6.61 -14.76
C PRO A 349 6.18 -6.95 -13.70
N THR A 350 6.35 -6.46 -12.46
CA THR A 350 5.25 -6.35 -11.47
C THR A 350 5.51 -5.22 -10.46
N ARG A 351 4.45 -4.52 -10.06
CA ARG A 351 4.09 -3.98 -8.71
C ARG A 351 3.68 -2.50 -8.54
N PHE A 352 2.84 -2.37 -7.49
CA PHE A 352 2.02 -1.31 -6.89
C PHE A 352 2.68 -0.55 -5.71
N PRO A 353 2.11 0.57 -5.21
CA PRO A 353 2.73 1.38 -4.15
C PRO A 353 2.13 1.15 -2.74
N LYS A 354 2.76 1.40 -1.58
CA LYS A 354 4.17 1.35 -1.09
C LYS A 354 4.39 2.07 0.27
N PHE A 355 3.43 2.86 0.76
CA PHE A 355 3.71 3.85 1.80
C PHE A 355 3.98 3.31 3.22
N HIS A 356 3.13 2.42 3.74
CA HIS A 356 3.34 1.84 5.08
C HIS A 356 4.55 0.91 5.15
N PHE A 357 4.94 0.31 4.01
CA PHE A 357 6.19 -0.45 3.97
C PHE A 357 7.42 0.44 3.96
N HIS A 358 7.33 1.65 3.39
CA HIS A 358 8.42 2.61 3.44
C HIS A 358 8.69 3.13 4.87
N LEU A 359 7.64 3.31 5.67
CA LEU A 359 7.79 3.61 7.10
C LEU A 359 8.43 2.43 7.85
N LEU A 360 8.04 1.18 7.56
CA LEU A 360 8.62 -0.02 8.18
C LEU A 360 10.05 -0.36 7.69
N GLU A 361 10.40 -0.05 6.45
CA GLU A 361 11.76 -0.12 5.87
C GLU A 361 12.71 0.87 6.55
N ALA A 362 12.21 2.06 6.92
CA ALA A 362 12.97 3.03 7.69
C ALA A 362 13.11 2.62 9.18
N ILE A 363 12.12 1.93 9.76
CA ILE A 363 12.07 1.52 11.18
C ILE A 363 12.94 0.28 11.50
N ASP A 364 13.55 -0.37 10.51
CA ASP A 364 14.30 -1.62 10.72
C ASP A 364 13.39 -2.72 11.27
N ILE A 365 12.14 -2.82 10.78
CA ILE A 365 11.54 -4.15 10.78
C ILE A 365 12.41 -4.98 9.85
N GLU A 366 13.21 -5.87 10.42
CA GLU A 366 13.75 -7.02 9.70
C GLU A 366 12.56 -7.69 8.97
N VAL A 367 12.35 -7.32 7.71
CA VAL A 367 12.02 -8.33 6.72
C VAL A 367 13.18 -9.29 6.85
N PRO A 368 12.93 -10.52 7.31
CA PRO A 368 14.01 -11.40 7.74
C PRO A 368 15.08 -11.38 6.67
N ALA A 369 16.34 -11.19 7.10
CA ALA A 369 17.45 -11.62 6.29
C ALA A 369 17.10 -13.01 5.73
N ARG A 370 17.56 -13.32 4.51
CA ARG A 370 17.33 -14.56 3.73
C ARG A 370 17.61 -15.90 4.45
N ASN A 371 17.70 -15.94 5.78
CA ASN A 371 17.98 -17.08 6.65
C ASN A 371 16.80 -17.58 7.51
N GLU A 372 15.60 -16.96 7.51
CA GLU A 372 14.38 -17.66 7.98
C GLU A 372 13.51 -18.10 6.79
N THR A 373 13.88 -19.24 6.19
CA THR A 373 13.02 -19.94 5.23
C THR A 373 11.79 -20.49 5.95
N PHE A 374 10.60 -20.34 5.38
CA PHE A 374 9.41 -21.05 5.87
C PHE A 374 9.66 -22.55 5.82
N ALA A 375 9.34 -23.27 6.90
CA ALA A 375 9.58 -24.71 6.96
C ALA A 375 8.69 -25.49 5.97
N ALA A 376 7.47 -24.98 5.73
CA ALA A 376 6.55 -25.49 4.75
C ALA A 376 5.59 -24.39 4.28
N VAL A 377 4.99 -24.57 3.11
CA VAL A 377 3.93 -23.70 2.60
C VAL A 377 2.66 -24.51 2.41
N ILE A 378 1.59 -24.08 3.05
CA ILE A 378 0.31 -24.78 3.10
C ILE A 378 -0.76 -23.87 2.46
N ILE A 379 -1.36 -24.35 1.38
CA ILE A 379 -2.26 -23.54 0.55
C ILE A 379 -3.70 -24.03 0.69
N PHE A 380 -4.63 -23.09 0.81
CA PHE A 380 -6.08 -23.30 0.78
C PHE A 380 -6.70 -22.36 -0.24
N GLY A 381 -7.84 -22.74 -0.82
CA GLY A 381 -8.55 -21.84 -1.70
C GLY A 381 -9.21 -22.48 -2.90
N ASP A 382 -9.26 -21.70 -3.99
CA ASP A 382 -9.92 -22.03 -5.25
C ASP A 382 -8.92 -22.34 -6.39
N SER A 383 -9.40 -22.25 -7.63
CA SER A 383 -8.66 -22.57 -8.85
C SER A 383 -7.42 -21.71 -9.06
N ILE A 384 -7.32 -20.53 -8.45
CA ILE A 384 -6.16 -19.63 -8.58
C ILE A 384 -4.90 -20.29 -7.99
N VAL A 385 -5.05 -21.19 -7.01
CA VAL A 385 -3.93 -21.81 -6.30
C VAL A 385 -4.01 -23.34 -6.24
N ASP A 386 -4.94 -23.92 -6.99
CA ASP A 386 -5.09 -25.37 -7.12
C ASP A 386 -4.01 -25.96 -8.03
N THR A 387 -3.39 -27.04 -7.52
CA THR A 387 -2.29 -27.76 -8.17
C THR A 387 -2.72 -29.11 -8.74
N GLY A 388 -3.99 -29.49 -8.60
CA GLY A 388 -4.57 -30.70 -9.19
C GLY A 388 -5.59 -31.45 -8.32
N ASN A 389 -6.10 -30.87 -7.23
CA ASN A 389 -7.04 -31.58 -6.34
C ASN A 389 -8.37 -31.91 -7.03
N ASN A 390 -8.79 -31.13 -8.03
CA ASN A 390 -10.01 -31.39 -8.80
C ASN A 390 -9.98 -32.70 -9.61
N ASN A 391 -8.81 -33.28 -9.85
CA ASN A 391 -8.66 -34.47 -10.69
C ASN A 391 -9.04 -35.77 -9.99
N ASN A 392 -8.89 -35.81 -8.67
CA ASN A 392 -8.90 -37.05 -7.90
C ASN A 392 -10.13 -37.07 -6.99
N ASN A 393 -10.89 -38.17 -7.05
CA ASN A 393 -12.01 -38.44 -6.15
C ASN A 393 -13.18 -37.43 -6.14
N LEU A 394 -13.28 -36.54 -7.14
CA LEU A 394 -14.40 -35.60 -7.31
C LEU A 394 -15.12 -35.82 -8.64
N ASN A 395 -16.44 -36.06 -8.63
CA ASN A 395 -17.25 -36.13 -9.86
C ASN A 395 -17.66 -34.71 -10.30
N THR A 396 -16.70 -33.97 -10.86
CA THR A 396 -16.88 -32.57 -11.29
C THR A 396 -16.41 -32.35 -12.73
N PRO A 397 -17.10 -31.50 -13.51
CA PRO A 397 -16.61 -31.01 -14.80
C PRO A 397 -15.49 -29.94 -14.65
N ALA A 398 -15.21 -29.48 -13.43
CA ALA A 398 -14.17 -28.50 -13.12
C ALA A 398 -12.77 -29.14 -13.10
N ARG A 399 -12.34 -29.83 -14.17
CA ARG A 399 -11.03 -30.48 -14.27
C ARG A 399 -10.17 -29.84 -15.35
N CYS A 400 -8.85 -29.84 -15.16
CA CYS A 400 -7.88 -29.27 -16.09
C CYS A 400 -6.68 -30.22 -16.31
N ASN A 401 -6.92 -31.54 -16.27
CA ASN A 401 -5.91 -32.59 -16.49
C ASN A 401 -5.87 -33.09 -17.95
N PHE A 402 -6.19 -32.21 -18.90
CA PHE A 402 -6.17 -32.46 -20.33
C PHE A 402 -5.68 -31.21 -21.09
N PRO A 403 -5.17 -31.33 -22.32
CA PRO A 403 -4.74 -30.16 -23.11
C PRO A 403 -5.88 -29.17 -23.39
N PRO A 404 -5.61 -27.85 -23.49
CA PRO A 404 -4.30 -27.20 -23.57
C PRO A 404 -3.67 -26.84 -22.20
N TYR A 405 -4.27 -27.27 -21.09
CA TYR A 405 -3.70 -27.08 -19.76
C TYR A 405 -2.34 -27.77 -19.66
N GLY A 406 -1.44 -27.21 -18.86
CA GLY A 406 -0.10 -27.77 -18.64
C GLY A 406 0.85 -27.81 -19.86
N ARG A 407 0.50 -27.25 -21.03
CA ARG A 407 1.40 -27.22 -22.21
C ARG A 407 2.78 -26.61 -21.96
N ASP A 408 2.86 -25.62 -21.07
CA ASP A 408 4.07 -24.92 -20.64
C ASP A 408 4.55 -25.40 -19.26
N PHE A 409 3.87 -26.40 -18.68
CA PHE A 409 4.32 -27.08 -17.48
C PHE A 409 5.39 -28.13 -17.82
N GLN A 410 6.12 -28.61 -16.81
CA GLN A 410 7.22 -29.56 -17.02
C GLN A 410 6.76 -30.77 -17.84
N GLY A 411 7.44 -31.01 -18.97
CA GLY A 411 7.11 -32.11 -19.90
C GLY A 411 5.84 -31.91 -20.73
N GLY A 412 5.20 -30.74 -20.67
CA GLY A 412 3.93 -30.47 -21.36
C GLY A 412 2.74 -31.25 -20.79
N ILE A 413 2.83 -31.65 -19.51
CA ILE A 413 1.87 -32.57 -18.88
C ILE A 413 0.77 -31.76 -18.15
N PRO A 414 -0.52 -31.99 -18.47
CA PRO A 414 -1.62 -31.37 -17.74
C PRO A 414 -1.81 -32.04 -16.37
N THR A 415 -1.47 -31.32 -15.30
CA THR A 415 -1.56 -31.85 -13.93
C THR A 415 -2.88 -31.52 -13.22
N GLY A 416 -3.85 -30.88 -13.88
CA GLY A 416 -5.03 -30.30 -13.22
C GLY A 416 -4.86 -28.89 -12.71
N ARG A 417 -3.69 -28.28 -12.91
CA ARG A 417 -3.51 -26.84 -12.72
C ARG A 417 -4.42 -26.09 -13.67
N PHE A 418 -5.11 -25.11 -13.14
CA PHE A 418 -6.01 -24.20 -13.86
C PHE A 418 -5.21 -23.17 -14.68
N SER A 419 -4.16 -23.61 -15.38
CA SER A 419 -3.21 -22.80 -16.13
C SER A 419 -2.52 -23.65 -17.20
N ASN A 420 -1.83 -23.01 -18.14
CA ASN A 420 -0.99 -23.64 -19.16
C ASN A 420 0.34 -24.06 -18.55
N GLY A 421 0.68 -23.55 -17.36
CA GLY A 421 1.92 -23.87 -16.65
C GLY A 421 1.71 -23.87 -15.15
N LYS A 422 2.69 -23.30 -14.44
CA LYS A 422 2.64 -23.08 -12.99
C LYS A 422 1.46 -22.18 -12.61
N VAL A 423 0.91 -22.41 -11.42
CA VAL A 423 -0.10 -21.53 -10.79
C VAL A 423 0.56 -20.70 -9.69
N PRO A 424 -0.06 -19.59 -9.22
CA PRO A 424 0.46 -18.76 -8.13
C PRO A 424 1.04 -19.52 -6.92
N SER A 425 0.45 -20.64 -6.50
CA SER A 425 0.99 -21.45 -5.39
C SER A 425 2.36 -22.07 -5.69
N ASP A 426 2.66 -22.45 -6.94
CA ASP A 426 3.99 -22.92 -7.34
C ASP A 426 5.02 -21.80 -7.28
N PHE A 427 4.66 -20.63 -7.79
CA PHE A 427 5.56 -19.47 -7.77
C PHE A 427 5.86 -19.03 -6.34
N ILE A 428 4.89 -19.11 -5.42
CA ILE A 428 5.10 -18.81 -4.00
C ILE A 428 6.15 -19.75 -3.41
N VAL A 429 6.03 -21.07 -3.60
CA VAL A 429 6.99 -22.02 -3.00
C VAL A 429 8.37 -21.97 -3.63
N GLU A 430 8.44 -21.69 -4.94
CA GLU A 430 9.68 -21.53 -5.68
C GLU A 430 10.42 -20.27 -5.23
N GLN A 431 9.73 -19.12 -5.16
CA GLN A 431 10.32 -17.85 -4.72
C GLN A 431 10.78 -17.89 -3.26
N LEU A 432 10.11 -18.67 -2.42
CA LEU A 432 10.50 -18.88 -1.03
C LEU A 432 11.63 -19.92 -0.86
N GLY A 433 12.07 -20.57 -1.95
CA GLY A 433 13.11 -21.59 -1.92
C GLY A 433 12.70 -22.87 -1.19
N VAL A 434 11.39 -23.15 -1.07
CA VAL A 434 10.87 -24.32 -0.33
C VAL A 434 10.84 -25.54 -1.24
N LYS A 435 10.34 -25.40 -2.46
CA LYS A 435 10.30 -26.43 -3.51
C LYS A 435 10.00 -25.80 -4.87
N GLU A 436 10.30 -26.48 -5.97
CA GLU A 436 10.10 -25.96 -7.33
C GLU A 436 8.62 -25.88 -7.74
N VAL A 437 7.81 -26.85 -7.30
CA VAL A 437 6.37 -26.95 -7.54
C VAL A 437 5.68 -27.52 -6.31
N LEU A 438 4.43 -27.09 -6.05
CA LEU A 438 3.65 -27.54 -4.91
C LEU A 438 2.76 -28.73 -5.31
N PRO A 439 2.82 -29.88 -4.63
CA PRO A 439 1.91 -30.98 -4.93
C PRO A 439 0.52 -30.76 -4.34
N ALA A 440 -0.48 -31.33 -5.01
CA ALA A 440 -1.85 -31.39 -4.54
C ALA A 440 -1.97 -32.46 -3.43
N TYR A 441 -2.73 -32.18 -2.37
CA TYR A 441 -2.88 -33.14 -1.27
C TYR A 441 -3.56 -34.45 -1.70
N LEU A 442 -4.47 -34.39 -2.67
CA LEU A 442 -5.18 -35.56 -3.21
C LEU A 442 -4.43 -36.25 -4.35
N ASP A 443 -3.18 -35.87 -4.64
CA ASP A 443 -2.37 -36.57 -5.63
C ASP A 443 -2.04 -37.99 -5.14
N PRO A 444 -2.41 -39.06 -5.88
CA PRO A 444 -2.11 -40.44 -5.47
C PRO A 444 -0.61 -40.75 -5.45
N SER A 445 0.22 -39.92 -6.09
CA SER A 445 1.68 -40.05 -6.09
C SER A 445 2.36 -39.31 -4.93
N LEU A 446 1.61 -38.58 -4.10
CA LEU A 446 2.13 -37.79 -2.98
C LEU A 446 2.90 -38.66 -1.99
N GLN A 447 4.16 -38.30 -1.73
CA GLN A 447 5.02 -39.03 -0.79
C GLN A 447 4.94 -38.43 0.62
N PRO A 448 5.20 -39.21 1.68
CA PRO A 448 5.23 -38.70 3.05
C PRO A 448 6.20 -37.51 3.24
N GLN A 449 7.32 -37.49 2.52
CA GLN A 449 8.31 -36.41 2.60
C GLN A 449 7.79 -35.08 2.03
N ASP A 450 6.86 -35.13 1.07
CA ASP A 450 6.27 -33.92 0.49
C ASP A 450 5.47 -33.13 1.54
N LEU A 451 4.90 -33.85 2.52
CA LEU A 451 4.16 -33.25 3.63
C LEU A 451 5.04 -32.35 4.49
N LEU A 452 6.33 -32.66 4.63
CA LEU A 452 7.24 -31.90 5.50
C LEU A 452 7.51 -30.48 4.99
N THR A 453 7.31 -30.25 3.69
CA THR A 453 7.52 -28.96 3.03
C THR A 453 6.21 -28.33 2.53
N GLY A 454 5.08 -28.99 2.78
CA GLY A 454 3.73 -28.48 2.56
C GLY A 454 3.12 -28.86 1.21
N VAL A 455 1.80 -28.67 1.11
CA VAL A 455 0.93 -29.12 0.01
C VAL A 455 -0.16 -28.09 -0.25
N SER A 456 -0.87 -28.23 -1.38
CA SER A 456 -2.11 -27.48 -1.63
C SER A 456 -3.35 -28.32 -1.33
N PHE A 457 -4.26 -27.75 -0.55
CA PHE A 457 -5.64 -28.24 -0.35
C PHE A 457 -6.64 -27.50 -1.24
N ALA A 458 -6.21 -26.47 -1.96
CA ALA A 458 -7.10 -25.67 -2.80
C ALA A 458 -7.82 -26.52 -3.84
N THR A 459 -9.07 -26.17 -4.14
CA THR A 459 -9.95 -26.92 -5.06
C THR A 459 -10.67 -25.91 -5.95
N GLY A 460 -10.46 -26.01 -7.26
CA GLY A 460 -11.13 -25.18 -8.25
C GLY A 460 -12.65 -25.15 -8.09
N GLY A 461 -13.25 -23.97 -8.15
CA GLY A 461 -14.69 -23.77 -7.95
C GLY A 461 -15.14 -23.60 -6.49
N SER A 462 -14.21 -23.68 -5.52
CA SER A 462 -14.51 -23.43 -4.11
C SER A 462 -14.67 -21.93 -3.79
N GLY A 463 -15.24 -21.64 -2.62
CA GLY A 463 -15.51 -20.30 -2.14
C GLY A 463 -15.87 -20.28 -0.65
N TYR A 464 -16.00 -19.08 -0.09
CA TYR A 464 -16.42 -18.84 1.30
C TYR A 464 -17.93 -19.07 1.52
N ASP A 465 -18.74 -18.95 0.47
CA ASP A 465 -20.15 -19.27 0.54
C ASP A 465 -20.32 -20.81 0.44
N PRO A 466 -20.96 -21.48 1.44
CA PRO A 466 -21.21 -22.92 1.40
C PRO A 466 -22.05 -23.42 0.22
N LEU A 467 -22.73 -22.52 -0.51
CA LEU A 467 -23.48 -22.84 -1.72
C LEU A 467 -22.56 -22.96 -2.95
N THR A 468 -21.51 -22.13 -3.04
CA THR A 468 -20.57 -22.09 -4.17
C THR A 468 -20.01 -23.47 -4.55
N PRO A 469 -19.37 -24.23 -3.63
CA PRO A 469 -18.82 -25.54 -3.98
C PRO A 469 -19.90 -26.57 -4.32
N LYS A 470 -21.12 -26.44 -3.78
CA LYS A 470 -22.25 -27.34 -4.10
C LYS A 470 -22.73 -27.17 -5.53
N VAL A 471 -22.83 -25.94 -6.01
CA VAL A 471 -23.23 -25.63 -7.39
C VAL A 471 -22.22 -26.22 -8.38
N GLN A 472 -20.94 -26.23 -8.04
CA GLN A 472 -19.89 -26.78 -8.90
C GLN A 472 -19.54 -28.26 -8.63
N SER A 473 -20.18 -28.89 -7.64
CA SER A 473 -19.89 -30.26 -7.20
C SER A 473 -18.41 -30.48 -6.85
N VAL A 474 -17.82 -29.54 -6.11
CA VAL A 474 -16.41 -29.56 -5.69
C VAL A 474 -16.26 -29.49 -4.17
N ALA A 475 -15.06 -29.74 -3.65
CA ALA A 475 -14.76 -29.66 -2.22
C ALA A 475 -14.85 -28.21 -1.71
N SER A 476 -15.52 -28.03 -0.57
CA SER A 476 -15.66 -26.75 0.13
C SER A 476 -14.40 -26.41 0.93
N LEU A 477 -14.27 -25.15 1.37
CA LEU A 477 -13.23 -24.78 2.34
C LEU A 477 -13.30 -25.60 3.64
N SER A 478 -14.50 -26.01 4.08
CA SER A 478 -14.66 -26.92 5.22
C SER A 478 -14.06 -28.31 4.93
N ASP A 479 -14.22 -28.84 3.72
CA ASP A 479 -13.61 -30.10 3.31
C ASP A 479 -12.07 -29.97 3.25
N GLN A 480 -11.55 -28.83 2.79
CA GLN A 480 -10.12 -28.55 2.81
C GLN A 480 -9.55 -28.51 4.24
N LEU A 481 -10.32 -28.00 5.21
CA LEU A 481 -9.96 -28.05 6.63
C LEU A 481 -10.00 -29.47 7.20
N LEU A 482 -10.89 -30.35 6.72
CA LEU A 482 -10.89 -31.77 7.09
C LEU A 482 -9.63 -32.45 6.55
N GLN A 483 -9.30 -32.24 5.27
CA GLN A 483 -8.06 -32.73 4.66
C GLN A 483 -6.82 -32.22 5.41
N PHE A 484 -6.84 -30.97 5.89
CA PHE A 484 -5.74 -30.45 6.69
C PHE A 484 -5.62 -31.12 8.06
N ARG A 485 -6.72 -31.54 8.69
CA ARG A 485 -6.66 -32.35 9.92
C ARG A 485 -6.01 -33.71 9.65
N GLU A 486 -6.40 -34.38 8.58
CA GLU A 486 -5.78 -35.64 8.17
C GLU A 486 -4.28 -35.46 7.86
N TYR A 487 -3.91 -34.38 7.17
CA TYR A 487 -2.52 -34.00 6.94
C TYR A 487 -1.76 -33.81 8.25
N LYS A 488 -2.36 -33.18 9.26
CA LYS A 488 -1.73 -33.01 10.58
C LYS A 488 -1.50 -34.35 11.27
N ASP A 489 -2.44 -35.29 11.16
CA ASP A 489 -2.29 -36.62 11.74
C ASP A 489 -1.16 -37.39 11.05
N LYS A 490 -1.10 -37.35 9.71
CA LYS A 490 0.04 -37.89 8.93
C LYS A 490 1.37 -37.25 9.33
N LEU A 491 1.42 -35.93 9.56
CA LEU A 491 2.63 -35.28 10.05
C LEU A 491 3.05 -35.78 11.43
N LYS A 492 2.10 -36.04 12.34
CA LYS A 492 2.42 -36.57 13.68
C LYS A 492 3.05 -37.95 13.60
N GLU A 493 2.66 -38.78 12.64
CA GLU A 493 3.29 -40.07 12.39
C GLU A 493 4.74 -39.93 11.92
N ILE A 494 5.06 -38.88 11.15
CA ILE A 494 6.40 -38.67 10.57
C ILE A 494 7.35 -37.98 11.56
N VAL A 495 6.92 -36.89 12.21
CA VAL A 495 7.80 -36.02 13.04
C VAL A 495 7.38 -35.93 14.52
N GLY A 496 6.34 -36.67 14.93
CA GLY A 496 5.80 -36.63 16.29
C GLY A 496 5.00 -35.35 16.59
N GLU A 497 4.24 -35.37 17.68
CA GLU A 497 3.35 -34.28 18.09
C GLU A 497 4.08 -32.92 18.20
N GLN A 498 5.27 -32.91 18.81
CA GLN A 498 6.04 -31.67 19.01
C GLN A 498 6.68 -31.18 17.72
N GLY A 499 7.14 -32.10 16.85
CA GLY A 499 7.64 -31.78 15.52
C GLY A 499 6.56 -31.15 14.66
N THR A 500 5.35 -31.71 14.66
CA THR A 500 4.20 -31.16 13.95
C THR A 500 3.85 -29.76 14.44
N LYS A 501 3.79 -29.53 15.75
CA LYS A 501 3.53 -28.18 16.30
C LYS A 501 4.59 -27.16 15.86
N SER A 502 5.87 -27.56 15.91
CA SER A 502 6.97 -26.69 15.49
C SER A 502 6.92 -26.38 13.99
N LEU A 503 6.65 -27.40 13.17
CA LEU A 503 6.52 -27.26 11.72
C LEU A 503 5.41 -26.27 11.38
N LEU A 504 4.18 -26.50 11.85
CA LEU A 504 3.03 -25.65 11.54
C LEU A 504 3.20 -24.21 12.02
N ALA A 505 3.82 -24.00 13.19
CA ALA A 505 4.11 -22.65 13.68
C ALA A 505 5.14 -21.91 12.81
N LYS A 506 6.04 -22.65 12.15
CA LYS A 506 7.05 -22.11 11.24
C LYS A 506 6.56 -21.99 9.79
N SER A 507 5.52 -22.72 9.41
CA SER A 507 4.93 -22.72 8.06
C SER A 507 4.24 -21.41 7.69
N LEU A 508 4.17 -21.14 6.38
CA LEU A 508 3.29 -20.15 5.78
C LEU A 508 1.97 -20.82 5.38
N PHE A 509 0.86 -20.20 5.77
CA PHE A 509 -0.47 -20.56 5.31
C PHE A 509 -0.94 -19.50 4.32
N VAL A 510 -1.50 -19.90 3.18
CA VAL A 510 -2.08 -18.96 2.21
C VAL A 510 -3.51 -19.38 1.89
N VAL A 511 -4.43 -18.42 1.87
CA VAL A 511 -5.85 -18.63 1.60
C VAL A 511 -6.28 -17.75 0.43
N VAL A 512 -6.90 -18.33 -0.59
CA VAL A 512 -7.41 -17.60 -1.77
C VAL A 512 -8.83 -18.05 -2.09
N ALA A 513 -9.83 -17.21 -1.80
CA ALA A 513 -11.23 -17.51 -2.09
C ALA A 513 -12.06 -16.21 -2.15
N GLY A 514 -13.31 -16.29 -2.58
CA GLY A 514 -14.21 -15.14 -2.71
C GLY A 514 -14.58 -14.81 -4.16
N SER A 515 -13.70 -15.13 -5.11
CA SER A 515 -13.89 -14.84 -6.53
C SER A 515 -15.12 -15.58 -7.10
N ASN A 516 -15.20 -16.89 -6.84
CA ASN A 516 -16.32 -17.73 -7.25
C ASN A 516 -17.64 -17.37 -6.56
N ASP A 517 -17.58 -16.92 -5.30
CA ASP A 517 -18.78 -16.52 -4.55
C ASP A 517 -19.46 -15.32 -5.23
N ILE A 518 -18.67 -14.32 -5.60
CA ILE A 518 -19.17 -13.11 -6.25
C ILE A 518 -19.54 -13.41 -7.71
N ALA A 519 -18.61 -13.96 -8.50
CA ALA A 519 -18.82 -14.18 -9.93
C ALA A 519 -19.93 -15.20 -10.19
N ASN A 520 -19.79 -16.41 -9.63
CA ASN A 520 -20.63 -17.55 -9.97
C ASN A 520 -21.91 -17.55 -9.13
N THR A 521 -21.78 -17.45 -7.81
CA THR A 521 -22.92 -17.65 -6.91
C THR A 521 -23.83 -16.41 -6.79
N PHE A 522 -23.25 -15.21 -6.70
CA PHE A 522 -24.04 -13.98 -6.60
C PHE A 522 -24.57 -13.50 -7.96
N PHE A 523 -23.68 -13.36 -8.96
CA PHE A 523 -24.07 -12.77 -10.24
C PHE A 523 -24.57 -13.78 -11.28
N ASN A 524 -23.86 -14.87 -11.55
CA ASN A 524 -24.22 -15.79 -12.64
C ASN A 524 -25.49 -16.59 -12.32
N THR A 525 -25.53 -17.27 -11.16
CA THR A 525 -26.70 -18.08 -10.79
C THR A 525 -27.85 -17.26 -10.22
N ARG A 526 -27.57 -16.06 -9.70
CA ARG A 526 -28.52 -15.17 -9.00
C ARG A 526 -29.28 -15.81 -7.83
N ILE A 527 -28.85 -16.98 -7.35
CA ILE A 527 -29.54 -17.71 -6.27
C ILE A 527 -29.58 -16.87 -5.00
N ARG A 528 -28.47 -16.20 -4.68
CA ARG A 528 -28.39 -15.33 -3.50
C ARG A 528 -29.30 -14.10 -3.61
N GLN A 529 -29.43 -13.52 -4.81
CA GLN A 529 -30.35 -12.41 -5.07
C GLN A 529 -31.82 -12.84 -4.92
N MET A 530 -32.17 -14.05 -5.39
CA MET A 530 -33.51 -14.62 -5.19
C MET A 530 -33.81 -14.91 -3.72
N LEU A 531 -32.79 -15.19 -2.91
CA LEU A 531 -32.88 -15.31 -1.46
C LEU A 531 -32.82 -13.94 -0.74
N HIS A 532 -33.06 -12.85 -1.46
CA HIS A 532 -33.13 -11.47 -0.96
C HIS A 532 -31.81 -10.93 -0.36
N TYR A 533 -30.66 -11.44 -0.79
CA TYR A 533 -29.38 -10.78 -0.52
C TYR A 533 -29.13 -9.66 -1.53
N ASP A 534 -28.80 -8.47 -1.03
CA ASP A 534 -28.09 -7.47 -1.81
C ASP A 534 -26.57 -7.69 -1.74
N ILE A 535 -25.78 -6.92 -2.50
CA ILE A 535 -24.33 -7.13 -2.52
C ILE A 535 -23.68 -6.80 -1.18
N ALA A 536 -24.22 -5.85 -0.42
CA ALA A 536 -23.68 -5.48 0.88
C ALA A 536 -23.86 -6.62 1.90
N THR A 537 -25.08 -7.11 2.07
CA THR A 537 -25.40 -8.23 2.96
C THR A 537 -24.74 -9.54 2.51
N TYR A 538 -24.58 -9.76 1.21
CA TYR A 538 -23.87 -10.92 0.70
C TYR A 538 -22.38 -10.88 1.03
N THR A 539 -21.74 -9.72 0.84
CA THR A 539 -20.31 -9.56 1.19
C THR A 539 -20.07 -9.71 2.69
N ASP A 540 -21.03 -9.36 3.56
CA ASP A 540 -20.95 -9.65 5.00
C ASP A 540 -20.95 -11.16 5.28
N LEU A 541 -21.81 -11.93 4.59
CA LEU A 541 -21.88 -13.39 4.74
C LEU A 541 -20.53 -14.04 4.45
N ILE A 542 -19.93 -13.73 3.29
CA ILE A 542 -18.68 -14.37 2.86
C ILE A 542 -17.46 -13.89 3.67
N VAL A 543 -17.46 -12.65 4.17
CA VAL A 543 -16.42 -12.17 5.12
C VAL A 543 -16.53 -12.86 6.47
N ASN A 544 -17.74 -13.08 6.98
CA ASN A 544 -17.94 -13.85 8.21
C ASN A 544 -17.46 -15.30 8.05
N SER A 545 -17.72 -15.93 6.91
CA SER A 545 -17.17 -17.26 6.58
C SER A 545 -15.64 -17.25 6.51
N ALA A 546 -15.04 -16.23 5.88
CA ALA A 546 -13.59 -16.06 5.86
C ALA A 546 -13.01 -15.93 7.26
N SER A 547 -13.64 -15.11 8.12
CA SER A 547 -13.24 -14.95 9.52
C SER A 547 -13.26 -16.27 10.29
N ALA A 548 -14.32 -17.05 10.14
CA ALA A 548 -14.45 -18.36 10.78
C ALA A 548 -13.34 -19.33 10.32
N PHE A 549 -13.06 -19.36 9.02
CA PHE A 549 -12.01 -20.18 8.44
C PHE A 549 -10.62 -19.84 9.01
N ILE A 550 -10.29 -18.55 9.11
CA ILE A 550 -9.00 -18.09 9.64
C ILE A 550 -8.86 -18.40 11.14
N LYS A 551 -9.93 -18.25 11.92
CA LYS A 551 -9.94 -18.69 13.33
C LYS A 551 -9.68 -20.18 13.44
N GLU A 552 -10.27 -20.99 12.57
CA GLU A 552 -10.07 -22.43 12.59
C GLU A 552 -8.62 -22.82 12.24
N LEU A 553 -8.01 -22.18 11.24
CA LEU A 553 -6.58 -22.36 10.95
C LEU A 553 -5.70 -22.01 12.15
N HIS A 554 -6.02 -20.91 12.85
CA HIS A 554 -5.33 -20.52 14.08
C HIS A 554 -5.41 -21.61 15.16
N GLU A 555 -6.61 -22.13 15.45
CA GLU A 555 -6.82 -23.22 16.39
C GLU A 555 -6.07 -24.49 15.98
N LEU A 556 -5.97 -24.73 14.67
CA LEU A 556 -5.22 -25.85 14.11
C LEU A 556 -3.69 -25.63 14.10
N GLY A 557 -3.19 -24.49 14.59
CA GLY A 557 -1.76 -24.25 14.81
C GLY A 557 -1.10 -23.34 13.79
N ALA A 558 -1.85 -22.75 12.86
CA ALA A 558 -1.32 -21.75 11.94
C ALA A 558 -0.91 -20.48 12.69
N ARG A 559 0.28 -19.96 12.40
CA ARG A 559 0.82 -18.74 13.03
C ARG A 559 1.18 -17.64 12.05
N LYS A 560 1.32 -17.97 10.76
CA LYS A 560 1.62 -17.03 9.68
C LYS A 560 0.64 -17.28 8.55
N ILE A 561 -0.36 -16.42 8.39
CA ILE A 561 -1.47 -16.61 7.45
C ILE A 561 -1.53 -15.42 6.49
N GLY A 562 -1.37 -15.67 5.20
CA GLY A 562 -1.65 -14.74 4.11
C GLY A 562 -3.03 -15.00 3.52
N VAL A 563 -3.84 -13.97 3.29
CA VAL A 563 -5.17 -14.10 2.70
C VAL A 563 -5.24 -13.20 1.48
N LEU A 564 -5.41 -13.77 0.30
CA LEU A 564 -5.56 -13.03 -0.94
C LEU A 564 -7.01 -12.56 -1.10
N ASN A 565 -7.16 -11.32 -1.55
CA ASN A 565 -8.46 -10.74 -1.85
C ASN A 565 -9.01 -11.21 -3.22
N ALA A 566 -10.23 -10.81 -3.56
CA ALA A 566 -10.79 -11.11 -4.87
C ALA A 566 -10.12 -10.25 -5.96
N PRO A 567 -9.79 -10.83 -7.14
CA PRO A 567 -9.26 -10.10 -8.30
C PRO A 567 -10.31 -9.14 -8.91
N PRO A 568 -9.99 -8.33 -9.94
CA PRO A 568 -10.98 -7.52 -10.65
C PRO A 568 -11.90 -8.40 -11.51
N ILE A 569 -12.90 -9.02 -10.86
CA ILE A 569 -13.80 -10.02 -11.45
C ILE A 569 -14.51 -9.46 -12.69
N GLY A 570 -14.90 -8.18 -12.68
CA GLY A 570 -15.56 -7.55 -13.81
C GLY A 570 -14.68 -7.45 -15.06
N CYS A 571 -13.37 -7.64 -14.91
CA CYS A 571 -12.43 -7.67 -16.03
C CYS A 571 -12.25 -9.07 -16.63
N MET A 572 -12.75 -10.14 -16.00
CA MET A 572 -12.64 -11.51 -16.52
C MET A 572 -13.43 -11.67 -17.82
N PRO A 573 -12.88 -12.30 -18.87
CA PRO A 573 -13.58 -12.47 -20.14
C PRO A 573 -14.96 -13.12 -20.00
N SER A 574 -15.08 -14.16 -19.16
CA SER A 574 -16.33 -14.87 -18.91
C SER A 574 -17.40 -13.97 -18.28
N SER A 575 -17.02 -13.14 -17.30
CA SER A 575 -17.93 -12.19 -16.66
C SER A 575 -18.42 -11.13 -17.65
N ARG A 576 -17.52 -10.56 -18.46
CA ARG A 576 -17.88 -9.56 -19.49
C ARG A 576 -18.95 -10.09 -20.46
N ILE A 577 -18.84 -11.36 -20.84
CA ILE A 577 -19.70 -11.97 -21.86
C ILE A 577 -21.01 -12.46 -21.26
N MET A 578 -20.97 -13.11 -20.09
CA MET A 578 -22.17 -13.62 -19.42
C MET A 578 -23.09 -12.50 -18.91
N ALA A 579 -22.56 -11.32 -18.57
CA ALA A 579 -23.37 -10.21 -18.06
C ALA A 579 -23.53 -9.00 -19.01
N GLY A 580 -22.62 -8.76 -19.96
CA GLY A 580 -22.61 -7.54 -20.78
C GLY A 580 -23.18 -7.65 -22.19
N GLY A 581 -23.61 -8.85 -22.61
CA GLY A 581 -24.15 -9.10 -23.96
C GLY A 581 -23.15 -8.81 -25.09
N SER A 582 -23.63 -8.77 -26.34
CA SER A 582 -22.79 -8.60 -27.54
C SER A 582 -22.15 -7.22 -27.71
N ALA A 583 -22.52 -6.23 -26.88
CA ALA A 583 -21.90 -4.90 -26.84
C ALA A 583 -20.66 -4.86 -25.92
N ALA A 584 -20.68 -5.52 -24.75
CA ALA A 584 -19.50 -5.70 -23.90
C ALA A 584 -18.45 -6.61 -24.54
N ALA A 585 -18.87 -7.54 -25.41
CA ALA A 585 -17.99 -8.36 -26.24
C ALA A 585 -17.10 -7.57 -27.22
N LYS A 586 -17.41 -6.27 -27.45
CA LYS A 586 -16.65 -5.37 -28.33
C LYS A 586 -15.84 -4.31 -27.56
N GLY A 587 -15.95 -4.27 -26.23
CA GLY A 587 -15.37 -3.22 -25.39
C GLY A 587 -14.24 -3.74 -24.50
N GLN A 588 -13.11 -3.03 -24.50
CA GLN A 588 -11.99 -3.23 -23.57
C GLN A 588 -12.36 -2.97 -22.09
N GLU A 589 -13.58 -2.55 -21.80
CA GLU A 589 -14.02 -2.09 -20.48
C GLU A 589 -14.50 -3.24 -19.58
N CYS A 590 -14.12 -3.16 -18.31
CA CYS A 590 -14.54 -4.11 -17.28
C CYS A 590 -15.96 -3.79 -16.78
N LEU A 591 -16.68 -4.79 -16.29
CA LEU A 591 -17.98 -4.59 -15.65
C LEU A 591 -17.85 -3.91 -14.29
N GLU A 592 -18.31 -2.66 -14.19
CA GLU A 592 -18.19 -1.84 -12.98
C GLU A 592 -18.90 -2.50 -11.78
N ASN A 593 -20.13 -2.95 -11.93
CA ASN A 593 -20.91 -3.57 -10.85
C ASN A 593 -20.25 -4.84 -10.26
N TYR A 594 -19.54 -5.62 -11.07
CA TYR A 594 -18.78 -6.79 -10.59
C TYR A 594 -17.52 -6.36 -9.85
N ASN A 595 -16.83 -5.34 -10.36
CA ASN A 595 -15.63 -4.79 -9.74
C ASN A 595 -15.97 -4.07 -8.41
N GLU A 596 -17.07 -3.33 -8.34
CA GLU A 596 -17.57 -2.73 -7.10
C GLU A 596 -17.92 -3.80 -6.06
N ALA A 597 -18.54 -4.90 -6.47
CA ALA A 597 -18.81 -6.05 -5.61
C ALA A 597 -17.51 -6.67 -5.04
N ALA A 598 -16.51 -6.89 -5.91
CA ALA A 598 -15.20 -7.38 -5.51
C ALA A 598 -14.51 -6.40 -4.55
N GLN A 599 -14.52 -5.10 -4.85
CA GLN A 599 -13.93 -4.06 -4.01
C GLN A 599 -14.62 -3.95 -2.65
N LEU A 600 -15.95 -4.10 -2.60
CA LEU A 600 -16.71 -4.10 -1.36
C LEU A 600 -16.35 -5.30 -0.49
N PHE A 601 -16.31 -6.51 -1.08
CA PHE A 601 -15.81 -7.70 -0.39
C PHE A 601 -14.39 -7.50 0.13
N ASN A 602 -13.49 -7.03 -0.72
CA ASN A 602 -12.08 -6.82 -0.39
C ASN A 602 -11.90 -5.84 0.77
N SER A 603 -12.65 -4.74 0.76
CA SER A 603 -12.64 -3.73 1.83
C SER A 603 -13.13 -4.30 3.15
N LYS A 604 -14.22 -5.09 3.14
CA LYS A 604 -14.74 -5.74 4.35
C LYS A 604 -13.82 -6.84 4.86
N LEU A 605 -13.25 -7.64 3.95
CA LEU A 605 -12.27 -8.68 4.28
C LEU A 605 -11.04 -8.07 4.94
N TYR A 606 -10.51 -6.97 4.39
CA TYR A 606 -9.38 -6.25 4.97
C TYR A 606 -9.64 -5.86 6.44
N LEU A 607 -10.79 -5.20 6.70
CA LEU A 607 -11.17 -4.78 8.05
C LEU A 607 -11.32 -5.97 9.00
N GLU A 608 -11.94 -7.06 8.56
CA GLU A 608 -12.13 -8.25 9.39
C GLU A 608 -10.79 -8.94 9.70
N LEU A 609 -9.88 -9.04 8.74
CA LEU A 609 -8.55 -9.62 8.98
C LEU A 609 -7.70 -8.76 9.92
N ASP A 610 -7.81 -7.43 9.84
CA ASP A 610 -7.16 -6.52 10.80
C ASP A 610 -7.72 -6.71 12.23
N LEU A 611 -9.04 -6.87 12.36
CA LEU A 611 -9.67 -7.23 13.63
C LEU A 611 -9.17 -8.58 14.16
N LEU A 612 -9.00 -9.59 13.29
CA LEU A 612 -8.46 -10.89 13.69
C LEU A 612 -7.00 -10.81 14.11
N ASN A 613 -6.18 -9.99 13.45
CA ASN A 613 -4.78 -9.80 13.81
C ASN A 613 -4.61 -9.24 15.23
N ASN A 614 -5.64 -8.54 15.74
CA ASN A 614 -5.70 -8.06 17.13
C ASN A 614 -6.28 -9.09 18.12
N ARG A 615 -7.07 -10.07 17.66
CA ARG A 615 -7.74 -11.07 18.51
C ARG A 615 -6.98 -12.40 18.60
N LEU A 616 -6.31 -12.80 17.53
CA LEU A 616 -5.60 -14.07 17.42
C LEU A 616 -4.16 -13.89 17.92
N TYR A 617 -3.98 -14.01 19.24
CA TYR A 617 -2.66 -13.91 19.86
C TYR A 617 -1.66 -14.88 19.22
N HIS A 618 -0.42 -14.44 19.04
CA HIS A 618 0.68 -15.19 18.43
C HIS A 618 0.47 -15.60 16.96
N THR A 619 -0.58 -15.12 16.29
CA THR A 619 -0.82 -15.36 14.87
C THR A 619 -0.75 -14.05 14.11
N LYS A 620 0.07 -14.01 13.08
CA LYS A 620 0.14 -12.90 12.14
C LYS A 620 -0.75 -13.25 10.95
N VAL A 621 -1.79 -12.44 10.77
CA VAL A 621 -2.69 -12.52 9.60
C VAL A 621 -2.37 -11.33 8.70
N VAL A 622 -2.13 -11.59 7.42
CA VAL A 622 -1.75 -10.59 6.42
C VAL A 622 -2.73 -10.65 5.27
N TYR A 623 -3.41 -9.53 5.00
CA TYR A 623 -4.19 -9.37 3.79
C TYR A 623 -3.26 -9.06 2.61
N LEU A 624 -3.47 -9.74 1.49
CA LEU A 624 -2.66 -9.68 0.28
C LEU A 624 -3.53 -9.20 -0.89
N ASP A 625 -3.25 -8.00 -1.38
CA ASP A 625 -4.01 -7.40 -2.46
C ASP A 625 -3.57 -7.90 -3.84
N VAL A 626 -4.43 -8.67 -4.49
CA VAL A 626 -4.29 -9.07 -5.90
C VAL A 626 -5.19 -8.28 -6.84
N TYR A 627 -6.22 -7.59 -6.32
CA TYR A 627 -7.14 -6.80 -7.13
C TYR A 627 -6.42 -5.72 -7.92
N THR A 628 -5.66 -4.88 -7.21
CA THR A 628 -5.05 -3.71 -7.82
C THR A 628 -3.96 -4.08 -8.84
N PRO A 629 -2.97 -4.97 -8.53
CA PRO A 629 -2.02 -5.52 -9.53
C PRO A 629 -2.65 -6.03 -10.81
N LEU A 630 -3.72 -6.82 -10.69
CA LEU A 630 -4.38 -7.36 -11.86
C LEU A 630 -5.17 -6.29 -12.64
N LEU A 631 -5.74 -5.28 -11.96
CA LEU A 631 -6.45 -4.20 -12.64
C LEU A 631 -5.51 -3.30 -13.46
N ASP A 632 -4.34 -2.95 -12.93
CA ASP A 632 -3.33 -2.19 -13.71
C ASP A 632 -2.72 -3.03 -14.81
N LEU A 633 -2.53 -4.34 -14.59
CA LEU A 633 -2.14 -5.23 -15.68
C LEU A 633 -3.18 -5.17 -16.80
N VAL A 634 -4.47 -5.32 -16.50
CA VAL A 634 -5.54 -5.22 -17.50
C VAL A 634 -5.55 -3.86 -18.20
N LYS A 635 -5.39 -2.75 -17.47
CA LYS A 635 -5.45 -1.39 -18.04
C LYS A 635 -4.18 -0.99 -18.80
N ASN A 636 -3.02 -1.48 -18.38
CA ASN A 636 -1.70 -1.09 -18.87
C ASN A 636 -0.92 -2.29 -19.42
N HIS A 637 -1.63 -3.24 -20.03
CA HIS A 637 -1.13 -4.56 -20.40
C HIS A 637 0.12 -4.57 -21.29
N HIS A 638 0.26 -3.59 -22.18
CA HIS A 638 1.45 -3.43 -23.02
C HIS A 638 2.74 -3.21 -22.21
N LYS A 639 2.66 -2.57 -21.04
CA LYS A 639 3.80 -2.39 -20.12
C LYS A 639 4.32 -3.74 -19.60
N TYR A 640 3.45 -4.74 -19.53
CA TYR A 640 3.73 -6.07 -19.00
C TYR A 640 4.02 -7.10 -20.09
N GLY A 641 4.04 -6.69 -21.36
CA GLY A 641 4.28 -7.57 -22.51
C GLY A 641 3.04 -8.33 -23.00
N PHE A 642 1.85 -8.01 -22.49
CA PHE A 642 0.60 -8.61 -22.93
C PHE A 642 -0.01 -7.83 -24.10
N GLU A 643 -0.41 -8.57 -25.13
CA GLU A 643 -1.11 -8.05 -26.30
C GLU A 643 -2.63 -8.22 -26.18
N VAL A 644 -3.07 -9.26 -25.46
CA VAL A 644 -4.48 -9.65 -25.35
C VAL A 644 -4.88 -9.77 -23.89
N VAL A 645 -5.89 -8.99 -23.47
CA VAL A 645 -6.40 -8.96 -22.07
C VAL A 645 -7.92 -8.98 -21.94
N ASP A 646 -8.63 -8.85 -23.05
CA ASP A 646 -10.09 -8.83 -23.14
C ASP A 646 -10.70 -10.22 -23.36
N ARG A 647 -9.86 -11.20 -23.75
CA ARG A 647 -10.24 -12.58 -24.04
C ARG A 647 -9.15 -13.56 -23.60
N GLY A 648 -9.55 -14.79 -23.31
CA GLY A 648 -8.67 -15.92 -23.06
C GLY A 648 -8.00 -16.45 -24.33
N CYS A 649 -6.90 -17.16 -24.13
CA CYS A 649 -6.14 -17.82 -25.18
C CYS A 649 -6.81 -19.11 -25.70
N CYS A 650 -7.95 -19.54 -25.17
CA CYS A 650 -8.59 -20.82 -25.49
C CYS A 650 -9.93 -20.66 -26.20
N GLY A 651 -10.15 -21.44 -27.27
CA GLY A 651 -11.37 -21.36 -28.09
C GLY A 651 -11.61 -19.95 -28.62
N THR A 652 -12.82 -19.42 -28.40
CA THR A 652 -13.14 -18.02 -28.73
C THR A 652 -12.53 -17.01 -27.75
N GLY A 653 -12.07 -17.49 -26.59
CA GLY A 653 -11.50 -16.68 -25.52
C GLY A 653 -12.55 -15.98 -24.65
N THR A 654 -13.83 -16.34 -24.77
CA THR A 654 -14.93 -15.59 -24.16
C THR A 654 -15.45 -16.26 -22.90
N VAL A 655 -15.98 -17.47 -23.04
CA VAL A 655 -16.65 -18.23 -21.96
C VAL A 655 -15.99 -19.59 -21.71
N GLU A 656 -15.02 -19.95 -22.53
CA GLU A 656 -14.28 -21.21 -22.45
C GLU A 656 -13.52 -21.27 -21.13
N VAL A 657 -14.08 -22.00 -20.16
CA VAL A 657 -13.50 -22.28 -18.84
C VAL A 657 -13.56 -23.78 -18.55
N SER A 658 -12.53 -24.30 -17.85
CA SER A 658 -12.42 -25.73 -17.54
C SER A 658 -12.60 -26.62 -18.79
N ILE A 659 -13.56 -27.55 -18.78
CA ILE A 659 -13.85 -28.48 -19.89
C ILE A 659 -14.23 -27.80 -21.20
N LEU A 660 -14.75 -26.57 -21.14
CA LEU A 660 -15.04 -25.77 -22.33
C LEU A 660 -13.79 -25.16 -22.95
N CYS A 661 -12.61 -25.37 -22.35
CA CYS A 661 -11.31 -25.08 -22.92
C CYS A 661 -10.56 -26.40 -23.07
N ASN A 662 -10.66 -27.02 -24.24
CA ASN A 662 -10.12 -28.34 -24.55
C ASN A 662 -9.44 -28.36 -25.92
N GLU A 663 -8.77 -29.46 -26.25
CA GLU A 663 -8.02 -29.65 -27.49
C GLU A 663 -8.85 -29.58 -28.78
N PHE A 664 -10.18 -29.73 -28.69
CA PHE A 664 -11.08 -29.67 -29.84
C PHE A 664 -11.59 -28.26 -30.13
N ASP A 665 -11.29 -27.28 -29.28
CA ASP A 665 -11.71 -25.90 -29.50
C ASP A 665 -10.85 -25.25 -30.60
N MET A 666 -11.51 -24.81 -31.68
CA MET A 666 -10.87 -24.07 -32.77
C MET A 666 -10.41 -22.70 -32.26
N GLY A 667 -9.12 -22.54 -31.93
CA GLY A 667 -8.55 -21.21 -31.63
C GLY A 667 -7.59 -21.09 -30.45
N THR A 668 -7.02 -22.17 -29.91
CA THR A 668 -5.99 -22.00 -28.88
C THR A 668 -4.81 -21.18 -29.41
N CYS A 669 -4.49 -20.07 -28.74
CA CYS A 669 -3.47 -19.15 -29.23
C CYS A 669 -2.08 -19.83 -29.25
N THR A 670 -1.30 -19.51 -30.29
CA THR A 670 0.02 -20.11 -30.54
C THR A 670 1.08 -19.63 -29.55
N ASN A 671 0.89 -18.45 -28.95
CA ASN A 671 1.75 -17.90 -27.90
C ASN A 671 0.91 -17.44 -26.70
N ALA A 672 0.81 -18.32 -25.70
CA ALA A 672 0.08 -18.06 -24.46
C ALA A 672 0.68 -16.93 -23.62
N GLN A 673 1.98 -16.65 -23.77
CA GLN A 673 2.69 -15.65 -22.96
C GLN A 673 2.30 -14.21 -23.31
N ARG A 674 1.64 -14.00 -24.46
CA ARG A 674 1.14 -12.70 -24.90
C ARG A 674 -0.33 -12.46 -24.52
N ALA A 675 -1.01 -13.47 -23.97
CA ALA A 675 -2.37 -13.37 -23.47
C ALA A 675 -2.37 -13.38 -21.94
N LEU A 676 -3.13 -12.48 -21.32
CA LEU A 676 -3.23 -12.39 -19.86
C LEU A 676 -3.93 -13.61 -19.26
N THR A 677 -4.98 -14.11 -19.92
CA THR A 677 -5.73 -15.27 -19.43
C THR A 677 -5.61 -16.43 -20.40
N LEU A 678 -5.41 -17.64 -19.86
CA LEU A 678 -5.47 -18.84 -20.68
C LEU A 678 -6.91 -19.13 -21.10
N ARG A 679 -7.84 -18.93 -20.18
CA ARG A 679 -9.27 -19.26 -20.29
C ARG A 679 -10.12 -18.01 -20.00
N GLY A 680 -11.44 -18.14 -19.96
CA GLY A 680 -12.35 -17.04 -19.61
C GLY A 680 -12.23 -16.50 -18.16
N GLU A 681 -11.25 -16.94 -17.38
CA GLU A 681 -10.99 -16.55 -15.99
C GLU A 681 -9.53 -16.12 -15.84
N ILE A 682 -9.29 -15.19 -14.90
CA ILE A 682 -7.95 -14.70 -14.54
C ILE A 682 -7.27 -15.67 -13.58
#